data_AF-A0ABD2SX83-F1
#
_entry.id   AF-A0ABD2SX83-F1
#
_cell.length_a   1.000
_cell.length_b   1.000
_cell.length_c   1.000
_cell.angle_alpha   90.00
_cell.angle_beta   90.00
_cell.angle_gamma   90.00
#
_symmetry.space_group_name_H-M   'P 1'
#
loop_
_entity.id
_entity.type
_entity.pdbx_description
1 polymer ?
#
loop_
_entity_poly.entity_id
_entity_poly.type
_entity_poly.pdbx_seq_one_letter_code
_entity_poly.pdbx_strand_id
1 'polypeptide(L)'
;MDSPQEHLSEFMEKLSSILTELKDDKRVVMISNPQIQKAIESLEVDFRRAKSVVKSSRISPTHDENIEQVIQTLARGLGLVLFASHDVVESTKKAEIEVLRREMMNMNSVNKTNLIMSSDESEFSSYGRGVVEEDDRTTIDVDGIVEEDDRIALDVDEIVEEDDKITLDVDDVVVQIKYGDDELLKCALNGLKSLVLDGMITKEVVHHEDMIPVLFSRLSSSKTDHRLIILRILQALAAQDDEHKEKMAEMGNLSILVKSLGSDLEEQKEAVGLLVSLSDVAAVRRRVGRIQGCIVMLVAIFNGDDQMSSHDAANLLNSLSGNTQYALHMAEAGYFKPLVHYLNQGSDMSKILMATALSRMELTDQNRTNLGQDGAVEPLVKMFTSGNLEAKQSSLNALHNLSASKANIQRLIKSGIVATLLQLLFSVTSVLMTLREPASAILAKIAAQSEVGIVLMKQDVAQQMISLLHLTSPVIQCHLLEALNAIAACPNASKVRRKMKENGAVRLLLPFLTESRNTKIRNGALSLIYVLSNDMQGGELMEHLEQMHLNTLINIISSSSMTDDEKAAAVGILGNFPVSDKNVTDMFMKANLLPILVSILTSSTPTTPHSLAENVSAVLIRFTLPSDKKLQHLSVENGVINVLVKLLTCGSIVAKCRAATSLAQLSQNSLTLRKSRKSRWFSCAPPHPTDSFCQVHDGHCSIKTTFCLVKAGAMPPLVQILQGNERAADEAALSCLATLQQDEIWENGSNLLVKMSCVQPIIKILEEGISLKAQEKSLWILEKIFRVEAYRVEYGEYAQVVLIDLAQNGDSLLKPTVAKLLAQLELLQQQSSYF
;
A
#
# COMPACT_ATOMS: atom_id res chain seq x y z
N MET A 1 -19.04 -11.56 -16.55
CA MET A 1 -17.87 -10.72 -16.84
C MET A 1 -16.77 -11.69 -17.19
N ASP A 2 -16.36 -11.68 -18.45
CA ASP A 2 -15.37 -12.60 -18.99
C ASP A 2 -14.02 -12.31 -18.34
N SER A 3 -13.24 -13.36 -18.09
CA SER A 3 -11.97 -13.25 -17.38
C SER A 3 -10.94 -12.46 -18.21
N PRO A 4 -9.97 -11.75 -17.61
CA PRO A 4 -8.91 -11.04 -18.35
C PRO A 4 -8.15 -11.92 -19.35
N GLN A 5 -8.13 -13.23 -19.10
CA GLN A 5 -7.55 -14.25 -19.97
C GLN A 5 -8.38 -14.51 -21.24
N GLU A 6 -9.71 -14.44 -21.17
CA GLU A 6 -10.60 -14.57 -22.34
C GLU A 6 -10.50 -13.35 -23.25
N HIS A 7 -10.48 -12.15 -22.67
CA HIS A 7 -10.23 -10.90 -23.41
C HIS A 7 -8.85 -10.90 -24.09
N LEU A 8 -7.80 -11.32 -23.36
CA LEU A 8 -6.47 -11.46 -23.96
C LEU A 8 -6.45 -12.53 -25.06
N SER A 9 -7.19 -13.63 -24.91
CA SER A 9 -7.28 -14.67 -25.96
C SER A 9 -7.94 -14.16 -27.24
N GLU A 10 -9.06 -13.43 -27.13
CA GLU A 10 -9.76 -12.84 -28.27
C GLU A 10 -8.88 -11.78 -28.97
N PHE A 11 -8.20 -10.94 -28.18
CA PHE A 11 -7.24 -9.96 -28.69
C PHE A 11 -6.10 -10.63 -29.48
N MET A 12 -5.59 -11.76 -28.97
CA MET A 12 -4.51 -12.51 -29.60
C MET A 12 -4.93 -13.14 -30.94
N GLU A 13 -6.21 -13.46 -31.15
CA GLU A 13 -6.69 -13.91 -32.46
C GLU A 13 -6.72 -12.76 -33.48
N LYS A 14 -7.22 -11.59 -33.08
CA LYS A 14 -7.24 -10.37 -33.93
C LYS A 14 -5.81 -9.95 -34.32
N LEU A 15 -4.89 -9.94 -33.36
CA LEU A 15 -3.48 -9.62 -33.59
C LEU A 15 -2.80 -10.66 -34.51
N SER A 16 -3.19 -11.93 -34.44
CA SER A 16 -2.65 -12.97 -35.33
C SER A 16 -3.04 -12.74 -36.80
N SER A 17 -4.27 -12.29 -37.07
CA SER A 17 -4.71 -11.98 -38.44
C SER A 17 -3.89 -10.83 -39.02
N ILE A 18 -3.76 -9.75 -38.25
CA ILE A 18 -3.05 -8.53 -38.67
C ILE A 18 -1.55 -8.80 -38.86
N LEU A 19 -0.90 -9.60 -38.00
CA LEU A 19 0.49 -10.00 -38.21
C LEU A 19 0.69 -10.84 -39.48
N THR A 20 -0.27 -11.68 -39.84
CA THR A 20 -0.22 -12.47 -41.07
C THR A 20 -0.40 -11.58 -42.30
N GLU A 21 -1.32 -10.63 -42.24
CA GLU A 21 -1.57 -9.67 -43.33
C GLU A 21 -0.44 -8.65 -43.52
N LEU A 22 0.23 -8.23 -42.44
CA LEU A 22 1.43 -7.38 -42.50
C LEU A 22 2.62 -8.12 -43.15
N LYS A 23 2.61 -9.45 -43.12
CA LYS A 23 3.65 -10.31 -43.70
C LYS A 23 3.38 -10.68 -45.15
N ASP A 24 2.12 -10.89 -45.51
CA ASP A 24 1.70 -11.24 -46.87
C ASP A 24 1.65 -10.03 -47.82
N ASP A 25 1.63 -8.81 -47.29
CA ASP A 25 1.69 -7.58 -48.09
C ASP A 25 3.10 -7.39 -48.67
N LYS A 26 3.34 -8.04 -49.81
CA LYS A 26 4.61 -8.05 -50.55
C LYS A 26 5.14 -6.67 -50.98
N ARG A 27 4.43 -5.58 -50.72
CA ARG A 27 4.93 -4.20 -50.90
C ARG A 27 5.61 -3.62 -49.65
N VAL A 28 5.31 -4.11 -48.46
CA VAL A 28 5.95 -3.68 -47.19
C VAL A 28 7.26 -4.44 -46.94
N VAL A 29 7.36 -5.68 -47.43
CA VAL A 29 8.54 -6.55 -47.21
C VAL A 29 9.65 -6.35 -48.25
N MET A 30 9.41 -5.65 -49.37
CA MET A 30 10.43 -5.44 -50.42
C MET A 30 10.83 -3.98 -50.68
N ILE A 31 10.38 -3.02 -49.87
CA ILE A 31 10.92 -1.65 -49.85
C ILE A 31 11.30 -1.28 -48.40
N SER A 32 12.30 -2.03 -47.90
CA SER A 32 13.33 -1.71 -46.92
C SER A 32 13.14 -0.52 -45.95
N ASN A 33 12.24 -0.64 -44.96
CA ASN A 33 12.48 0.00 -43.66
C ASN A 33 12.90 -1.07 -42.64
N PRO A 34 14.20 -1.24 -42.36
CA PRO A 34 14.69 -2.25 -41.43
C PRO A 34 14.18 -2.03 -40.00
N GLN A 35 13.72 -0.82 -39.64
CA GLN A 35 13.10 -0.55 -38.35
C GLN A 35 11.69 -1.13 -38.26
N ILE A 36 10.89 -1.05 -39.33
CA ILE A 36 9.56 -1.68 -39.39
C ILE A 36 9.72 -3.20 -39.30
N GLN A 37 10.67 -3.77 -40.05
CA GLN A 37 10.93 -5.20 -40.02
C GLN A 37 11.35 -5.66 -38.61
N LYS A 38 12.29 -4.96 -37.96
CA LYS A 38 12.69 -5.26 -36.57
C LYS A 38 11.53 -5.08 -35.58
N ALA A 39 10.68 -4.08 -35.76
CA ALA A 39 9.52 -3.85 -34.91
C ALA A 39 8.48 -4.98 -35.06
N ILE A 40 8.22 -5.45 -36.28
CA ILE A 40 7.34 -6.59 -36.56
C ILE A 40 7.94 -7.89 -35.99
N GLU A 41 9.24 -8.14 -36.19
CA GLU A 41 9.93 -9.30 -35.61
C GLU A 41 9.90 -9.29 -34.07
N SER A 42 10.10 -8.12 -33.45
CA SER A 42 9.98 -7.96 -31.99
C SER A 42 8.55 -8.23 -31.52
N LEU A 43 7.54 -7.70 -32.22
CA LEU A 43 6.13 -7.93 -31.90
C LEU A 43 5.75 -9.42 -32.07
N GLU A 44 6.29 -10.13 -33.07
CA GLU A 44 6.09 -11.58 -33.23
C GLU A 44 6.71 -12.39 -32.08
N VAL A 45 7.86 -11.97 -31.53
CA VAL A 45 8.48 -12.61 -30.35
C VAL A 45 7.59 -12.42 -29.13
N ASP A 46 7.12 -11.20 -28.90
CA ASP A 46 6.24 -10.87 -27.77
C ASP A 46 4.88 -11.57 -27.90
N PHE A 47 4.34 -11.67 -29.12
CA PHE A 47 3.13 -12.43 -29.44
C PHE A 47 3.28 -13.92 -29.12
N ARG A 48 4.40 -14.54 -29.49
CA ARG A 48 4.67 -15.95 -29.14
C ARG A 48 4.77 -16.16 -27.63
N ARG A 49 5.42 -15.24 -26.92
CA ARG A 49 5.51 -15.27 -25.45
C ARG A 49 4.11 -15.15 -24.83
N ALA A 50 3.29 -14.21 -25.28
CA ALA A 50 1.93 -14.03 -24.81
C ALA A 50 1.05 -15.27 -25.04
N LYS A 51 1.14 -15.91 -26.21
CA LYS A 51 0.39 -17.15 -26.53
C LYS A 51 0.78 -18.33 -25.63
N SER A 52 2.01 -18.36 -25.13
CA SER A 52 2.46 -19.38 -24.17
C SER A 52 1.86 -19.17 -22.78
N VAL A 53 1.70 -17.90 -22.35
CA VAL A 53 1.11 -17.52 -21.06
C VAL A 53 -0.40 -17.79 -21.05
N VAL A 54 -1.11 -17.48 -22.14
CA VAL A 54 -2.55 -17.75 -22.28
C VAL A 54 -2.86 -19.25 -22.24
N LYS A 55 -1.96 -20.11 -22.74
CA LYS A 55 -2.12 -21.57 -22.75
C LYS A 55 -1.79 -22.27 -21.42
N SER A 56 -1.07 -21.62 -20.50
CA SER A 56 -0.71 -22.21 -19.21
C SER A 56 -1.79 -21.96 -18.17
N SER A 57 -2.78 -22.85 -18.05
CA SER A 57 -3.84 -22.72 -17.04
C SER A 57 -3.34 -23.09 -15.64
N ARG A 58 -2.80 -22.14 -14.86
CA ARG A 58 -2.65 -22.27 -13.39
C ARG A 58 -2.87 -20.93 -12.68
N ILE A 59 -3.89 -20.90 -11.82
CA ILE A 59 -4.27 -19.76 -10.98
C ILE A 59 -3.24 -19.64 -9.84
N SER A 60 -2.38 -18.63 -9.94
CA SER A 60 -1.43 -18.17 -8.92
C SER A 60 -1.45 -16.64 -8.92
N PRO A 61 -1.27 -15.94 -7.79
CA PRO A 61 -1.17 -14.47 -7.76
C PRO A 61 -0.02 -13.92 -8.60
N THR A 62 0.99 -14.74 -8.92
CA THR A 62 2.06 -14.40 -9.87
C THR A 62 1.62 -14.49 -11.34
N HIS A 63 0.39 -14.91 -11.64
CA HIS A 63 -0.11 -15.08 -13.01
C HIS A 63 -0.70 -13.77 -13.55
N ASP A 64 -1.38 -12.99 -12.71
CA ASP A 64 -1.96 -11.69 -13.09
C ASP A 64 -0.87 -10.61 -13.33
N GLU A 65 0.20 -10.59 -12.53
CA GLU A 65 1.37 -9.72 -12.77
C GLU A 65 2.08 -10.07 -14.10
N ASN A 66 2.16 -11.37 -14.42
CA ASN A 66 2.72 -11.83 -15.70
C ASN A 66 1.81 -11.45 -16.90
N ILE A 67 0.49 -11.46 -16.72
CA ILE A 67 -0.47 -11.03 -17.74
C ILE A 67 -0.38 -9.51 -17.96
N GLU A 68 -0.31 -8.71 -16.89
CA GLU A 68 -0.14 -7.25 -17.01
C GLU A 68 1.18 -6.88 -17.71
N GLN A 69 2.28 -7.57 -17.37
CA GLN A 69 3.56 -7.37 -18.03
C GLN A 69 3.53 -7.75 -19.51
N VAL A 70 2.82 -8.83 -19.87
CA VAL A 70 2.61 -9.25 -21.27
C VAL A 70 1.77 -8.22 -22.03
N ILE A 71 0.69 -7.72 -21.43
CA ILE A 71 -0.17 -6.67 -22.01
C ILE A 71 0.63 -5.38 -22.27
N GLN A 72 1.44 -4.95 -21.31
CA GLN A 72 2.29 -3.77 -21.47
C GLN A 72 3.35 -3.96 -22.56
N THR A 73 3.95 -5.15 -22.64
CA THR A 73 4.97 -5.47 -23.64
C THR A 73 4.38 -5.49 -25.06
N LEU A 74 3.21 -6.12 -25.24
CA LEU A 74 2.48 -6.12 -26.52
C LEU A 74 2.00 -4.72 -26.92
N ALA A 75 1.50 -3.91 -25.98
CA ALA A 75 1.08 -2.54 -26.24
C ALA A 75 2.26 -1.66 -26.68
N ARG A 76 3.44 -1.87 -26.08
CA ARG A 76 4.70 -1.24 -26.50
C ARG A 76 5.11 -1.72 -27.90
N GLY A 77 5.06 -3.01 -28.17
CA GLY A 77 5.36 -3.59 -29.49
C GLY A 77 4.48 -3.01 -30.61
N LEU A 78 3.17 -2.90 -30.38
CA LEU A 78 2.25 -2.25 -31.32
C LEU A 78 2.52 -0.75 -31.47
N GLY A 79 2.90 -0.08 -30.39
CA GLY A 79 3.34 1.31 -30.43
C GLY A 79 4.59 1.50 -31.30
N LEU A 80 5.56 0.59 -31.18
CA LEU A 80 6.77 0.58 -32.01
C LEU A 80 6.46 0.31 -33.48
N VAL A 81 5.55 -0.62 -33.78
CA VAL A 81 5.11 -0.88 -35.16
C VAL A 81 4.40 0.35 -35.73
N LEU A 82 3.47 0.99 -35.00
CA LEU A 82 2.79 2.22 -35.45
C LEU A 82 3.76 3.39 -35.67
N PHE A 83 4.75 3.53 -34.78
CA PHE A 83 5.77 4.56 -34.88
C PHE A 83 6.68 4.33 -36.08
N ALA A 84 7.21 3.11 -36.23
CA ALA A 84 8.05 2.75 -37.36
C ALA A 84 7.30 2.80 -38.70
N SER A 85 5.98 2.55 -38.68
CA SER A 85 5.13 2.45 -39.88
C SER A 85 4.42 3.74 -40.26
N HIS A 86 4.74 4.87 -39.62
CA HIS A 86 3.96 6.11 -39.70
C HIS A 86 3.73 6.61 -41.15
N ASP A 87 4.70 6.38 -42.03
CA ASP A 87 4.72 6.85 -43.42
C ASP A 87 4.54 5.73 -44.47
N VAL A 88 4.41 4.46 -44.07
CA VAL A 88 4.49 3.30 -44.98
C VAL A 88 3.23 2.43 -44.96
N VAL A 89 2.51 2.37 -43.84
CA VAL A 89 1.32 1.53 -43.71
C VAL A 89 0.07 2.31 -44.14
N GLU A 90 -0.73 1.69 -45.01
CA GLU A 90 -1.99 2.25 -45.51
C GLU A 90 -2.91 2.68 -44.36
N SER A 91 -3.65 3.78 -44.54
CA SER A 91 -4.42 4.43 -43.47
C SER A 91 -5.42 3.50 -42.77
N THR A 92 -5.95 2.50 -43.48
CA THR A 92 -6.85 1.47 -42.97
C THR A 92 -6.15 0.52 -41.99
N LYS A 93 -4.98 -0.02 -42.34
CA LYS A 93 -4.18 -0.90 -41.47
C LYS A 93 -3.62 -0.13 -40.26
N LYS A 94 -3.23 1.13 -40.46
CA LYS A 94 -2.80 2.01 -39.35
C LYS A 94 -3.94 2.22 -38.35
N ALA A 95 -5.15 2.46 -38.84
CA ALA A 95 -6.34 2.57 -37.99
C ALA A 95 -6.65 1.27 -37.24
N GLU A 96 -6.53 0.11 -37.88
CA GLU A 96 -6.73 -1.20 -37.22
C GLU A 96 -5.69 -1.48 -36.14
N ILE A 97 -4.40 -1.18 -36.38
CA ILE A 97 -3.34 -1.33 -35.38
C ILE A 97 -3.52 -0.31 -34.24
N GLU A 98 -3.98 0.91 -34.52
CA GLU A 98 -4.34 1.91 -33.49
C GLU A 98 -5.54 1.45 -32.65
N VAL A 99 -6.54 0.84 -33.27
CA VAL A 99 -7.68 0.24 -32.56
C VAL A 99 -7.21 -0.89 -31.67
N LEU A 100 -6.38 -1.81 -32.16
CA LEU A 100 -5.82 -2.88 -31.31
C LEU A 100 -4.97 -2.33 -30.16
N ARG A 101 -4.14 -1.32 -30.42
CA ARG A 101 -3.35 -0.68 -29.36
C ARG A 101 -4.24 -0.04 -28.30
N ARG A 102 -5.32 0.62 -28.71
CA ARG A 102 -6.29 1.24 -27.81
C ARG A 102 -7.09 0.19 -27.04
N GLU A 103 -7.54 -0.88 -27.69
CA GLU A 103 -8.17 -2.03 -27.03
C GLU A 103 -7.25 -2.62 -25.95
N MET A 104 -5.95 -2.76 -26.24
CA MET A 104 -5.00 -3.32 -25.28
C MET A 104 -4.62 -2.38 -24.13
N MET A 105 -4.52 -1.07 -24.38
CA MET A 105 -4.38 -0.08 -23.30
C MET A 105 -5.65 -0.01 -22.44
N ASN A 106 -6.82 -0.19 -23.05
CA ASN A 106 -8.08 -0.27 -22.35
C ASN A 106 -8.20 -1.57 -21.55
N MET A 107 -7.65 -2.71 -22.00
CA MET A 107 -7.56 -3.93 -21.16
C MET A 107 -6.68 -3.71 -19.92
N ASN A 108 -5.60 -2.93 -20.04
CA ASN A 108 -4.77 -2.51 -18.91
C ASN A 108 -5.54 -1.57 -17.95
N SER A 109 -6.39 -0.70 -18.50
CA SER A 109 -7.31 0.15 -17.73
C SER A 109 -8.44 -0.66 -17.10
N VAL A 110 -9.02 -1.65 -17.78
CA VAL A 110 -10.11 -2.54 -17.33
C VAL A 110 -9.64 -3.48 -16.23
N ASN A 111 -8.39 -3.94 -16.23
CA ASN A 111 -7.82 -4.63 -15.08
C ASN A 111 -7.64 -3.71 -13.86
N LYS A 112 -7.38 -2.40 -14.08
CA LYS A 112 -7.34 -1.38 -13.01
C LYS A 112 -8.72 -0.83 -12.59
N THR A 113 -9.70 -0.83 -13.49
CA THR A 113 -11.08 -0.32 -13.26
C THR A 113 -12.07 -1.42 -12.88
N ASN A 114 -11.78 -2.70 -13.13
CA ASN A 114 -12.50 -3.82 -12.48
C ASN A 114 -12.24 -3.86 -10.96
N LEU A 115 -11.20 -3.16 -10.48
CA LEU A 115 -10.98 -2.87 -9.07
C LEU A 115 -11.58 -1.52 -8.62
N ILE A 116 -11.94 -0.64 -9.57
CA ILE A 116 -12.27 0.75 -9.33
C ILE A 116 -13.38 1.17 -10.30
N MET A 117 -14.61 0.89 -9.88
CA MET A 117 -15.85 1.61 -10.21
C MET A 117 -16.58 1.26 -11.52
N SER A 118 -17.73 0.59 -11.35
CA SER A 118 -18.95 0.92 -12.06
C SER A 118 -19.54 2.24 -11.52
N SER A 119 -19.66 3.27 -12.35
CA SER A 119 -20.87 4.10 -12.54
C SER A 119 -20.54 5.50 -13.08
N ASP A 120 -20.87 5.65 -14.35
CA ASP A 120 -21.57 6.74 -15.02
C ASP A 120 -21.04 8.18 -15.10
N GLU A 121 -21.03 8.57 -16.38
CA GLU A 121 -20.81 9.84 -17.04
C GLU A 121 -21.98 10.83 -16.88
N SER A 122 -21.69 12.13 -16.95
CA SER A 122 -22.48 13.16 -17.65
C SER A 122 -21.64 14.45 -17.70
N GLU A 123 -21.24 14.98 -18.85
CA GLU A 123 -21.95 15.70 -19.94
C GLU A 123 -22.00 17.24 -19.78
N PHE A 124 -21.64 17.92 -20.88
CA PHE A 124 -21.83 19.32 -21.30
C PHE A 124 -21.09 20.48 -20.57
N SER A 125 -20.12 21.16 -21.20
CA SER A 125 -20.17 22.20 -22.27
C SER A 125 -20.31 23.63 -21.75
N SER A 126 -19.36 24.50 -22.10
CA SER A 126 -19.57 25.62 -23.04
C SER A 126 -18.50 26.71 -22.88
N TYR A 127 -18.24 27.33 -24.04
CA TYR A 127 -17.25 28.35 -24.35
C TYR A 127 -17.46 29.68 -23.61
N GLY A 128 -16.36 30.37 -23.31
CA GLY A 128 -16.35 31.78 -22.93
C GLY A 128 -15.00 32.43 -23.19
N ARG A 129 -14.81 32.94 -24.42
CA ARG A 129 -13.64 33.71 -24.86
C ARG A 129 -13.82 35.17 -24.40
N GLY A 130 -12.90 35.67 -23.59
CA GLY A 130 -12.80 37.08 -23.20
C GLY A 130 -11.36 37.54 -23.33
N VAL A 131 -11.11 38.39 -24.32
CA VAL A 131 -9.88 39.16 -24.56
C VAL A 131 -9.80 40.27 -23.52
N VAL A 132 -8.59 40.67 -23.10
CA VAL A 132 -8.13 42.07 -22.94
C VAL A 132 -6.77 42.13 -22.19
N GLU A 133 -5.82 42.73 -22.90
CA GLU A 133 -4.75 43.66 -22.49
C GLU A 133 -3.66 43.25 -21.48
N GLU A 134 -2.45 43.10 -22.04
CA GLU A 134 -1.16 43.30 -21.37
C GLU A 134 -1.00 44.77 -21.01
N ASP A 135 -0.52 45.06 -19.79
CA ASP A 135 0.34 46.21 -19.58
C ASP A 135 1.31 46.01 -18.42
N ASP A 136 2.50 46.51 -18.69
CA ASP A 136 3.61 46.94 -17.84
C ASP A 136 4.52 45.98 -17.06
N ARG A 137 5.79 46.06 -17.51
CA ARG A 137 7.02 45.64 -16.86
C ARG A 137 7.35 46.58 -15.70
N THR A 138 7.80 46.01 -14.58
CA THR A 138 8.71 46.71 -13.66
C THR A 138 9.92 45.83 -13.39
N THR A 139 11.07 46.40 -13.69
CA THR A 139 12.45 45.93 -13.46
C THR A 139 12.79 45.94 -11.97
N ILE A 140 13.43 44.89 -11.47
CA ILE A 140 14.28 44.95 -10.27
C ILE A 140 15.53 44.09 -10.51
N ASP A 141 16.68 44.75 -10.38
CA ASP A 141 18.04 44.23 -10.31
C ASP A 141 18.21 43.15 -9.25
N VAL A 142 19.03 42.13 -9.56
CA VAL A 142 19.98 41.58 -8.59
C VAL A 142 21.30 41.31 -9.29
N ASP A 143 22.28 42.12 -8.88
CA ASP A 143 23.70 42.00 -9.15
C ASP A 143 24.31 40.71 -8.57
N GLY A 144 25.32 40.21 -9.29
CA GLY A 144 26.49 39.57 -8.70
C GLY A 144 26.48 38.04 -8.64
N ILE A 145 27.38 37.42 -9.43
CA ILE A 145 28.59 36.75 -8.93
C ILE A 145 29.34 36.07 -10.10
N VAL A 146 30.60 36.53 -10.25
CA VAL A 146 31.82 35.81 -10.67
C VAL A 146 31.95 35.41 -12.15
N GLU A 147 32.87 36.12 -12.81
CA GLU A 147 33.61 35.68 -13.98
C GLU A 147 34.41 34.41 -13.65
N GLU A 148 34.05 33.29 -14.27
CA GLU A 148 34.98 32.19 -14.53
C GLU A 148 35.14 32.07 -16.04
N ASP A 149 36.34 32.44 -16.48
CA ASP A 149 36.83 32.45 -17.85
C ASP A 149 37.20 31.01 -18.25
N ASP A 150 36.19 30.15 -18.49
CA ASP A 150 36.40 28.81 -19.03
C ASP A 150 36.26 28.84 -20.56
N ARG A 151 37.42 29.06 -21.20
CA ARG A 151 37.61 28.75 -22.63
C ARG A 151 37.48 27.25 -22.81
N ILE A 152 36.30 26.81 -23.26
CA ILE A 152 36.10 25.44 -23.75
C ILE A 152 36.93 25.31 -25.03
N ALA A 153 38.03 24.56 -24.93
CA ALA A 153 38.72 24.01 -26.09
C ALA A 153 37.76 23.04 -26.78
N LEU A 154 37.31 23.40 -27.98
CA LEU A 154 36.66 22.46 -28.88
C LEU A 154 37.70 21.43 -29.29
N ASP A 155 37.49 20.16 -28.92
CA ASP A 155 38.21 19.03 -29.49
C ASP A 155 37.94 19.02 -31.00
N VAL A 156 38.96 19.43 -31.75
CA VAL A 156 39.02 19.33 -33.20
C VAL A 156 39.40 17.89 -33.50
N ASP A 157 38.41 17.03 -33.77
CA ASP A 157 38.66 15.81 -34.51
C ASP A 157 38.99 16.19 -35.95
N GLU A 158 40.29 16.31 -36.21
CA GLU A 158 40.90 16.58 -37.50
C GLU A 158 40.78 15.31 -38.37
N ILE A 159 39.66 15.18 -39.09
CA ILE A 159 39.60 14.33 -40.28
C ILE A 159 39.99 15.22 -41.45
N VAL A 160 41.20 15.02 -41.95
CA VAL A 160 41.70 15.58 -43.20
C VAL A 160 40.93 14.93 -44.35
N GLU A 161 39.86 15.57 -44.82
CA GLU A 161 39.35 15.35 -46.18
C GLU A 161 39.98 16.42 -47.10
N GLU A 162 40.50 15.98 -48.24
CA GLU A 162 41.19 16.82 -49.21
C GLU A 162 40.28 17.96 -49.72
N ASP A 163 40.78 19.20 -49.57
CA ASP A 163 40.15 20.43 -50.06
C ASP A 163 40.06 20.46 -51.60
N ASP A 164 38.91 20.06 -52.15
CA ASP A 164 38.42 20.68 -53.39
C ASP A 164 37.76 22.00 -53.00
N LYS A 165 38.55 23.09 -53.05
CA LYS A 165 38.08 24.46 -52.82
C LYS A 165 37.16 24.88 -53.98
N ILE A 166 35.92 24.45 -53.93
CA ILE A 166 34.88 24.93 -54.83
C ILE A 166 34.54 26.36 -54.43
N THR A 167 35.04 27.34 -55.19
CA THR A 167 34.51 28.71 -55.16
C THR A 167 33.14 28.70 -55.83
N LEU A 168 32.12 28.24 -55.12
CA LEU A 168 30.73 28.46 -55.53
C LEU A 168 30.40 29.92 -55.33
N ASP A 169 29.84 30.54 -56.36
CA ASP A 169 29.18 31.83 -56.25
C ASP A 169 28.05 31.71 -55.22
N VAL A 170 27.78 32.77 -54.45
CA VAL A 170 26.78 32.73 -53.37
C VAL A 170 25.40 32.34 -53.93
N ASP A 171 25.07 32.82 -55.12
CA ASP A 171 23.84 32.50 -55.83
C ASP A 171 23.77 31.01 -56.22
N ASP A 172 24.89 30.39 -56.60
CA ASP A 172 24.95 28.95 -56.88
C ASP A 172 24.73 28.13 -55.60
N VAL A 173 25.30 28.54 -54.46
CA VAL A 173 25.06 27.88 -53.16
C VAL A 173 23.58 27.91 -52.80
N VAL A 174 22.90 29.05 -52.96
CA VAL A 174 21.47 29.19 -52.65
C VAL A 174 20.62 28.27 -53.53
N VAL A 175 20.90 28.24 -54.84
CA VAL A 175 20.17 27.38 -55.80
C VAL A 175 20.35 25.91 -55.47
N GLN A 176 21.57 25.48 -55.13
CA GLN A 176 21.85 24.09 -54.77
C GLN A 176 21.22 23.69 -53.43
N ILE A 177 21.14 24.60 -52.45
CA ILE A 177 20.38 24.32 -51.21
C ILE A 177 18.89 24.16 -51.51
N LYS A 178 18.34 24.98 -52.39
CA LYS A 178 16.89 24.97 -52.70
C LYS A 178 16.48 23.75 -53.53
N TYR A 179 17.23 23.43 -54.59
CA TYR A 179 16.83 22.45 -55.60
C TYR A 179 17.83 21.30 -55.84
N GLY A 180 19.01 21.34 -55.19
CA GLY A 180 20.04 20.31 -55.35
C GLY A 180 19.59 18.95 -54.84
N ASP A 181 20.11 17.91 -55.50
CA ASP A 181 20.04 16.52 -55.04
C ASP A 181 20.87 16.31 -53.76
N ASP A 182 20.90 15.10 -53.20
CA ASP A 182 21.53 14.87 -51.90
C ASP A 182 23.04 15.22 -51.88
N GLU A 183 23.78 14.90 -52.93
CA GLU A 183 25.22 15.15 -53.01
C GLU A 183 25.49 16.65 -53.19
N LEU A 184 24.78 17.31 -54.10
CA LEU A 184 24.91 18.75 -54.32
C LEU A 184 24.44 19.56 -53.10
N LEU A 185 23.39 19.11 -52.42
CA LEU A 185 22.93 19.69 -51.17
C LEU A 185 24.00 19.59 -50.08
N LYS A 186 24.65 18.43 -49.91
CA LYS A 186 25.70 18.24 -48.91
C LYS A 186 26.88 19.18 -49.15
N CYS A 187 27.36 19.26 -50.39
CA CYS A 187 28.44 20.17 -50.78
C CYS A 187 28.04 21.64 -50.54
N ALA A 188 26.83 22.03 -50.93
CA ALA A 188 26.33 23.40 -50.73
C ALA A 188 26.14 23.76 -49.24
N LEU A 189 25.66 22.83 -48.42
CA LEU A 189 25.54 23.02 -46.96
C LEU A 189 26.91 23.14 -46.28
N ASN A 190 27.90 22.33 -46.68
CA ASN A 190 29.26 22.45 -46.15
C ASN A 190 29.92 23.77 -46.57
N GLY A 191 29.75 24.17 -47.83
CA GLY A 191 30.19 25.48 -48.32
C GLY A 191 29.54 26.62 -47.53
N LEU A 192 28.23 26.58 -47.34
CA LEU A 192 27.50 27.58 -46.55
C LEU A 192 27.98 27.59 -45.09
N LYS A 193 28.18 26.42 -44.47
CA LYS A 193 28.70 26.30 -43.10
C LYS A 193 30.05 27.01 -42.94
N SER A 194 31.00 26.77 -43.86
CA SER A 194 32.30 27.46 -43.83
C SER A 194 32.11 28.97 -43.92
N LEU A 195 31.30 29.44 -44.87
CA LEU A 195 31.05 30.87 -45.07
C LEU A 195 30.42 31.54 -43.84
N VAL A 196 29.47 30.87 -43.18
CA VAL A 196 28.83 31.35 -41.94
C VAL A 196 29.84 31.42 -40.79
N LEU A 197 30.66 30.38 -40.61
CA LEU A 197 31.63 30.30 -39.51
C LEU A 197 32.83 31.24 -39.69
N ASP A 198 33.27 31.46 -40.93
CA ASP A 198 34.37 32.37 -41.26
C ASP A 198 33.96 33.87 -41.19
N GLY A 199 32.68 34.15 -40.90
CA GLY A 199 32.15 35.52 -40.82
C GLY A 199 32.14 36.26 -42.15
N MET A 200 32.27 35.54 -43.26
CA MET A 200 32.38 36.08 -44.62
C MET A 200 31.03 36.35 -45.28
N ILE A 201 29.93 36.10 -44.57
CA ILE A 201 28.57 36.39 -45.02
C ILE A 201 28.25 37.85 -44.69
N THR A 202 28.10 38.68 -45.72
CA THR A 202 27.55 40.03 -45.59
C THR A 202 26.06 39.93 -45.24
N LYS A 203 25.52 40.88 -44.46
CA LYS A 203 24.08 40.94 -44.16
C LYS A 203 23.23 40.76 -45.43
N GLU A 204 23.68 41.33 -46.54
CA GLU A 204 23.07 41.22 -47.87
C GLU A 204 22.80 39.79 -48.34
N VAL A 205 23.65 38.81 -48.03
CA VAL A 205 23.49 37.39 -48.42
C VAL A 205 22.44 36.65 -47.58
N VAL A 206 22.30 36.97 -46.29
CA VAL A 206 21.22 36.39 -45.46
C VAL A 206 19.87 37.06 -45.77
N HIS A 207 19.90 38.32 -46.22
CA HIS A 207 18.73 39.04 -46.72
C HIS A 207 18.40 38.69 -48.19
N HIS A 208 19.31 38.06 -48.94
CA HIS A 208 19.05 37.58 -50.28
C HIS A 208 18.17 36.31 -50.22
N GLU A 209 16.96 36.40 -50.76
CA GLU A 209 16.07 35.26 -51.07
C GLU A 209 15.68 34.29 -49.92
N ASP A 210 15.30 34.78 -48.74
CA ASP A 210 14.61 33.93 -47.75
C ASP A 210 15.39 32.65 -47.35
N MET A 211 16.72 32.76 -47.20
CA MET A 211 17.61 31.61 -46.87
C MET A 211 17.16 30.85 -45.62
N ILE A 212 16.73 31.55 -44.56
CA ILE A 212 16.24 30.92 -43.32
C ILE A 212 15.00 30.03 -43.60
N PRO A 213 13.92 30.52 -44.24
CA PRO A 213 12.81 29.68 -44.71
C PRO A 213 13.24 28.49 -45.58
N VAL A 214 14.20 28.66 -46.50
CA VAL A 214 14.72 27.57 -47.34
C VAL A 214 15.41 26.50 -46.50
N LEU A 215 16.25 26.89 -45.54
CA LEU A 215 16.91 25.97 -44.61
C LEU A 215 15.90 25.20 -43.76
N PHE A 216 14.84 25.84 -43.25
CA PHE A 216 13.76 25.14 -42.55
C PHE A 216 12.97 24.18 -43.44
N SER A 217 12.72 24.56 -44.70
CA SER A 217 12.08 23.69 -45.69
C SER A 217 12.92 22.44 -45.96
N ARG A 218 14.24 22.61 -46.17
CA ARG A 218 15.17 21.48 -46.33
C ARG A 218 15.32 20.67 -45.05
N LEU A 219 15.36 21.30 -43.88
CA LEU A 219 15.38 20.59 -42.59
C LEU A 219 14.21 19.62 -42.52
N SER A 220 13.00 20.06 -42.86
CA SER A 220 11.80 19.21 -42.82
C SER A 220 11.77 18.04 -43.81
N SER A 221 12.59 18.04 -44.86
CA SER A 221 12.53 17.09 -45.98
C SER A 221 13.82 16.28 -46.21
N SER A 222 14.91 16.59 -45.49
CA SER A 222 16.23 15.98 -45.71
C SER A 222 16.52 14.78 -44.80
N LYS A 223 17.54 13.99 -45.16
CA LYS A 223 18.11 12.89 -44.36
C LYS A 223 18.86 13.41 -43.12
N THR A 224 19.07 12.55 -42.12
CA THR A 224 19.70 12.87 -40.83
C THR A 224 21.02 13.65 -40.96
N ASP A 225 21.95 13.22 -41.82
CA ASP A 225 23.24 13.88 -41.99
C ASP A 225 23.12 15.35 -42.43
N HIS A 226 22.16 15.65 -43.33
CA HIS A 226 21.90 17.01 -43.79
C HIS A 226 21.18 17.83 -42.72
N ARG A 227 20.26 17.21 -41.98
CA ARG A 227 19.50 17.88 -40.91
C ARG A 227 20.44 18.40 -39.82
N LEU A 228 21.45 17.64 -39.44
CA LEU A 228 22.46 18.05 -38.47
C LEU A 228 23.27 19.27 -38.96
N ILE A 229 23.74 19.25 -40.21
CA ILE A 229 24.48 20.39 -40.79
C ILE A 229 23.59 21.63 -40.85
N ILE A 230 22.32 21.48 -41.23
CA ILE A 230 21.36 22.59 -41.29
C ILE A 230 21.12 23.19 -39.90
N LEU A 231 20.95 22.37 -38.85
CA LEU A 231 20.76 22.87 -37.48
C LEU A 231 21.96 23.68 -36.99
N ARG A 232 23.18 23.22 -37.27
CA ARG A 232 24.42 23.94 -36.95
C ARG A 232 24.53 25.29 -37.67
N ILE A 233 24.18 25.33 -38.95
CA ILE A 233 24.11 26.57 -39.73
C ILE A 233 23.10 27.54 -39.13
N LEU A 234 21.89 27.06 -38.82
CA LEU A 234 20.84 27.87 -38.20
C LEU A 234 21.26 28.40 -36.82
N GLN A 235 21.96 27.61 -36.01
CA GLN A 235 22.48 28.05 -34.71
C GLN A 235 23.54 29.13 -34.85
N ALA A 236 24.47 28.99 -35.81
CA ALA A 236 25.48 30.01 -36.09
C ALA A 236 24.84 31.31 -36.60
N LEU A 237 23.84 31.23 -37.49
CA LEU A 237 23.09 32.39 -37.97
C LEU A 237 22.30 33.08 -36.84
N ALA A 238 21.71 32.32 -35.93
CA ALA A 238 21.01 32.83 -34.75
C ALA A 238 21.96 33.54 -33.77
N ALA A 239 23.24 33.11 -33.68
CA ALA A 239 24.23 33.75 -32.82
C ALA A 239 24.74 35.11 -33.36
N GLN A 240 24.59 35.36 -34.67
CA GLN A 240 25.15 36.54 -35.33
C GLN A 240 24.24 37.79 -35.28
N ASP A 241 22.91 37.63 -35.39
CA ASP A 241 21.96 38.75 -35.45
C ASP A 241 20.59 38.38 -34.86
N ASP A 242 20.02 39.27 -34.05
CA ASP A 242 18.68 39.11 -33.47
C ASP A 242 17.58 39.17 -34.55
N GLU A 243 17.80 39.86 -35.68
CA GLU A 243 16.84 39.85 -36.79
C GLU A 243 16.68 38.44 -37.40
N HIS A 244 17.76 37.67 -37.43
CA HIS A 244 17.69 36.26 -37.85
C HIS A 244 16.85 35.45 -36.86
N LYS A 245 17.04 35.64 -35.55
CA LYS A 245 16.21 34.97 -34.53
C LYS A 245 14.74 35.31 -34.69
N GLU A 246 14.38 36.55 -35.05
CA GLU A 246 12.99 36.94 -35.32
C GLU A 246 12.40 36.22 -36.53
N LYS A 247 13.15 36.07 -37.63
CA LYS A 247 12.73 35.29 -38.81
C LYS A 247 12.55 33.80 -38.48
N MET A 248 13.37 33.27 -37.58
CA MET A 248 13.25 31.87 -37.11
C MET A 248 12.07 31.67 -36.14
N ALA A 249 11.50 32.73 -35.56
CA ALA A 249 10.45 32.66 -34.55
C ALA A 249 9.06 32.27 -35.10
N GLU A 250 8.92 32.04 -36.41
CA GLU A 250 7.69 31.59 -37.03
C GLU A 250 7.23 30.23 -36.48
N MET A 251 5.92 30.06 -36.32
CA MET A 251 5.36 28.85 -35.70
C MET A 251 5.66 27.57 -36.49
N GLY A 252 5.73 27.65 -37.83
CA GLY A 252 6.10 26.53 -38.68
C GLY A 252 7.54 26.06 -38.42
N ASN A 253 8.47 27.01 -38.34
CA ASN A 253 9.89 26.76 -38.09
C ASN A 253 10.10 26.15 -36.70
N LEU A 254 9.49 26.74 -35.67
CA LEU A 254 9.55 26.21 -34.31
C LEU A 254 8.96 24.79 -34.20
N SER A 255 7.92 24.47 -34.98
CA SER A 255 7.35 23.11 -35.03
C SER A 255 8.33 22.09 -35.60
N ILE A 256 9.12 22.47 -36.61
CA ILE A 256 10.17 21.61 -37.18
C ILE A 256 11.29 21.39 -36.16
N LEU A 257 11.70 22.41 -35.40
CA LEU A 257 12.70 22.27 -34.34
C LEU A 257 12.20 21.35 -33.21
N VAL A 258 10.96 21.54 -32.77
CA VAL A 258 10.35 20.70 -31.75
C VAL A 258 10.25 19.24 -32.19
N LYS A 259 9.98 18.95 -33.47
CA LYS A 259 10.05 17.58 -33.99
C LYS A 259 11.47 17.00 -33.91
N SER A 260 12.48 17.83 -34.13
CA SER A 260 13.89 17.43 -34.12
C SER A 260 14.40 17.10 -32.70
N LEU A 261 13.69 17.53 -31.65
CA LEU A 261 13.94 17.10 -30.26
C LEU A 261 13.68 15.60 -30.04
N GLY A 262 12.86 14.97 -30.88
CA GLY A 262 12.54 13.54 -30.80
C GLY A 262 13.41 12.64 -31.69
N SER A 263 14.43 13.21 -32.34
CA SER A 263 15.34 12.53 -33.27
C SER A 263 16.50 11.83 -32.53
N ASP A 264 17.58 11.47 -33.25
CA ASP A 264 18.80 10.94 -32.63
C ASP A 264 19.48 11.97 -31.72
N LEU A 265 20.42 11.49 -30.89
CA LEU A 265 21.05 12.28 -29.83
C LEU A 265 21.78 13.53 -30.37
N GLU A 266 22.45 13.42 -31.51
CA GLU A 266 23.23 14.53 -32.06
C GLU A 266 22.30 15.60 -32.66
N GLU A 267 21.26 15.18 -33.38
CA GLU A 267 20.25 16.12 -33.86
C GLU A 267 19.46 16.78 -32.72
N GLN A 268 19.13 16.02 -31.68
CA GLN A 268 18.45 16.52 -30.48
C GLN A 268 19.27 17.59 -29.76
N LYS A 269 20.58 17.39 -29.61
CA LYS A 269 21.52 18.35 -29.01
C LYS A 269 21.48 19.69 -29.75
N GLU A 270 21.70 19.66 -31.06
CA GLU A 270 21.72 20.89 -31.87
C GLU A 270 20.35 21.56 -31.90
N ALA A 271 19.26 20.79 -31.94
CA ALA A 271 17.91 21.32 -31.91
C ALA A 271 17.57 22.01 -30.59
N VAL A 272 17.95 21.43 -29.44
CA VAL A 272 17.70 22.04 -28.13
C VAL A 272 18.59 23.27 -27.93
N GLY A 273 19.86 23.23 -28.35
CA GLY A 273 20.79 24.36 -28.30
C GLY A 273 20.33 25.54 -29.16
N LEU A 274 19.83 25.26 -30.37
CA LEU A 274 19.21 26.29 -31.22
C LEU A 274 17.96 26.88 -30.56
N LEU A 275 17.07 26.05 -29.98
CA LEU A 275 15.89 26.56 -29.28
C LEU A 275 16.23 27.41 -28.06
N VAL A 276 17.31 27.11 -27.34
CA VAL A 276 17.82 27.96 -26.24
C VAL A 276 18.27 29.31 -26.78
N SER A 277 19.08 29.35 -27.84
CA SER A 277 19.52 30.60 -28.49
C SER A 277 18.34 31.45 -28.97
N LEU A 278 17.32 30.82 -29.54
CA LEU A 278 16.10 31.49 -29.97
C LEU A 278 15.22 31.96 -28.79
N SER A 279 15.41 31.40 -27.60
CA SER A 279 14.57 31.69 -26.44
C SER A 279 14.75 33.11 -25.90
N ASP A 280 15.78 33.86 -26.31
CA ASP A 280 15.93 35.29 -26.04
C ASP A 280 14.80 36.13 -26.63
N VAL A 281 14.23 35.66 -27.75
CA VAL A 281 13.14 36.34 -28.44
C VAL A 281 11.80 36.05 -27.76
N ALA A 282 11.11 37.11 -27.32
CA ALA A 282 9.83 36.99 -26.62
C ALA A 282 8.74 36.30 -27.46
N ALA A 283 8.78 36.42 -28.79
CA ALA A 283 7.87 35.69 -29.68
C ALA A 283 8.09 34.17 -29.62
N VAL A 284 9.34 33.71 -29.54
CA VAL A 284 9.69 32.30 -29.42
C VAL A 284 9.17 31.75 -28.10
N ARG A 285 9.47 32.41 -26.97
CA ARG A 285 8.96 31.98 -25.65
C ARG A 285 7.45 31.82 -25.61
N ARG A 286 6.69 32.74 -26.24
CA ARG A 286 5.22 32.69 -26.32
C ARG A 286 4.66 31.62 -27.27
N ARG A 287 5.47 31.10 -28.20
CA ARG A 287 5.03 30.17 -29.24
C ARG A 287 5.50 28.74 -28.98
N VAL A 288 6.77 28.56 -28.63
CA VAL A 288 7.41 27.25 -28.53
C VAL A 288 6.75 26.35 -27.47
N GLY A 289 6.36 26.91 -26.32
CA GLY A 289 5.65 26.17 -25.26
C GLY A 289 4.21 25.78 -25.61
N ARG A 290 3.63 26.33 -26.70
CA ARG A 290 2.29 25.92 -27.21
C ARG A 290 2.36 24.75 -28.18
N ILE A 291 3.55 24.42 -28.68
CA ILE A 291 3.73 23.33 -29.63
C ILE A 291 3.53 22.01 -28.87
N GLN A 292 2.63 21.18 -29.38
CA GLN A 292 2.27 19.91 -28.76
C GLN A 292 3.52 19.03 -28.57
N GLY A 293 3.68 18.50 -27.36
CA GLY A 293 4.81 17.64 -27.00
C GLY A 293 6.11 18.36 -26.66
N CYS A 294 6.24 19.67 -26.94
CA CYS A 294 7.47 20.43 -26.68
C CYS A 294 7.93 20.31 -25.22
N ILE A 295 7.08 20.70 -24.27
CA ILE A 295 7.41 20.68 -22.84
C ILE A 295 7.74 19.26 -22.36
N VAL A 296 7.00 18.24 -22.82
CA VAL A 296 7.24 16.84 -22.45
C VAL A 296 8.61 16.37 -22.95
N MET A 297 8.97 16.71 -24.19
CA MET A 297 10.29 16.37 -24.75
C MET A 297 11.40 17.10 -24.01
N LEU A 298 11.23 18.37 -23.68
CA LEU A 298 12.22 19.12 -22.90
C LEU A 298 12.42 18.53 -21.50
N VAL A 299 11.34 18.11 -20.83
CA VAL A 299 11.45 17.42 -19.54
C VAL A 299 12.10 16.03 -19.69
N ALA A 300 11.86 15.33 -20.79
CA ALA A 300 12.53 14.06 -21.07
C ALA A 300 14.04 14.25 -21.30
N ILE A 301 14.43 15.26 -22.08
CA ILE A 301 15.84 15.63 -22.32
C ILE A 301 16.52 16.07 -21.02
N PHE A 302 15.84 16.88 -20.21
CA PHE A 302 16.33 17.31 -18.90
C PHE A 302 16.67 16.11 -17.99
N ASN A 303 15.87 15.05 -18.02
CA ASN A 303 16.10 13.82 -17.25
C ASN A 303 17.01 12.80 -17.96
N GLY A 304 17.56 13.14 -19.13
CA GLY A 304 18.46 12.28 -19.89
C GLY A 304 19.89 12.28 -19.32
N ASP A 305 20.73 11.38 -19.86
CA ASP A 305 22.11 11.20 -19.41
C ASP A 305 23.09 12.24 -19.99
N ASP A 306 22.73 12.91 -21.08
CA ASP A 306 23.59 13.90 -21.74
C ASP A 306 23.58 15.23 -21.00
N GLN A 307 24.73 15.58 -20.40
CA GLN A 307 24.83 16.73 -19.51
C GLN A 307 24.58 18.07 -20.22
N MET A 308 25.02 18.22 -21.47
CA MET A 308 24.85 19.45 -22.24
C MET A 308 23.38 19.65 -22.64
N SER A 309 22.75 18.62 -23.19
CA SER A 309 21.32 18.67 -23.55
C SER A 309 20.45 18.86 -22.32
N SER A 310 20.78 18.20 -21.20
CA SER A 310 20.07 18.37 -19.94
C SER A 310 20.14 19.81 -19.42
N HIS A 311 21.33 20.42 -19.45
CA HIS A 311 21.55 21.81 -19.08
C HIS A 311 20.77 22.78 -19.99
N ASP A 312 20.84 22.59 -21.30
CA ASP A 312 20.15 23.43 -22.27
C ASP A 312 18.63 23.29 -22.17
N ALA A 313 18.12 22.08 -21.98
CA ALA A 313 16.71 21.84 -21.70
C ALA A 313 16.28 22.53 -20.38
N ALA A 314 17.11 22.51 -19.34
CA ALA A 314 16.83 23.21 -18.08
C ALA A 314 16.72 24.73 -18.30
N ASN A 315 17.64 25.32 -19.07
CA ASN A 315 17.63 26.74 -19.41
C ASN A 315 16.38 27.11 -20.19
N LEU A 316 16.01 26.32 -21.20
CA LEU A 316 14.80 26.57 -21.97
C LEU A 316 13.54 26.44 -21.12
N LEU A 317 13.44 25.41 -20.28
CA LEU A 317 12.31 25.25 -19.34
C LEU A 317 12.20 26.44 -18.37
N ASN A 318 13.33 26.96 -17.88
CA ASN A 318 13.36 28.16 -17.03
C ASN A 318 12.92 29.42 -17.78
N SER A 319 13.38 29.61 -19.03
CA SER A 319 12.92 30.72 -19.88
C SER A 319 11.41 30.67 -20.15
N LEU A 320 10.82 29.47 -20.20
CA LEU A 320 9.38 29.26 -20.41
C LEU A 320 8.56 29.33 -19.11
N SER A 321 9.18 29.19 -17.94
CA SER A 321 8.45 29.05 -16.67
C SER A 321 7.70 30.29 -16.23
N GLY A 322 8.00 31.47 -16.81
CA GLY A 322 7.28 32.73 -16.55
C GLY A 322 5.83 32.75 -17.07
N ASN A 323 5.39 31.73 -17.80
CA ASN A 323 3.99 31.56 -18.20
C ASN A 323 3.32 30.48 -17.34
N THR A 324 2.20 30.82 -16.70
CA THR A 324 1.46 29.91 -15.82
C THR A 324 0.96 28.66 -16.55
N GLN A 325 0.52 28.76 -17.80
CA GLN A 325 0.06 27.60 -18.57
C GLN A 325 1.22 26.63 -18.86
N TYR A 326 2.41 27.15 -19.15
CA TYR A 326 3.58 26.29 -19.36
C TYR A 326 4.05 25.66 -18.07
N ALA A 327 4.02 26.38 -16.95
CA ALA A 327 4.29 25.81 -15.63
C ALA A 327 3.33 24.66 -15.29
N LEU A 328 2.06 24.74 -15.70
CA LEU A 328 1.10 23.63 -15.54
C LEU A 328 1.49 22.42 -16.41
N HIS A 329 1.76 22.63 -17.70
CA HIS A 329 2.21 21.54 -18.58
C HIS A 329 3.53 20.91 -18.11
N MET A 330 4.44 21.72 -17.54
CA MET A 330 5.68 21.24 -16.94
C MET A 330 5.40 20.33 -15.74
N ALA A 331 4.49 20.73 -14.86
CA ALA A 331 4.08 19.92 -13.72
C ALA A 331 3.37 18.62 -14.14
N GLU A 332 2.55 18.64 -15.21
CA GLU A 332 1.95 17.44 -15.81
C GLU A 332 3.02 16.48 -16.36
N ALA A 333 4.14 17.01 -16.85
CA ALA A 333 5.31 16.23 -17.26
C ALA A 333 6.24 15.83 -16.10
N GLY A 334 5.90 16.17 -14.84
CA GLY A 334 6.69 15.84 -13.65
C GLY A 334 7.75 16.87 -13.24
N TYR A 335 7.84 18.02 -13.91
CA TYR A 335 8.75 19.11 -13.57
C TYR A 335 8.04 20.18 -12.72
N PHE A 336 8.14 20.05 -11.39
CA PHE A 336 7.31 20.81 -10.44
C PHE A 336 7.88 22.16 -9.98
N LYS A 337 9.18 22.44 -10.20
CA LYS A 337 9.85 23.65 -9.67
C LYS A 337 9.08 24.95 -10.00
N PRO A 338 8.62 25.19 -11.26
CA PRO A 338 7.82 26.37 -11.60
C PRO A 338 6.49 26.46 -10.85
N LEU A 339 5.78 25.33 -10.70
CA LEU A 339 4.51 25.26 -9.97
C LEU A 339 4.72 25.65 -8.51
N VAL A 340 5.76 25.13 -7.87
CA VAL A 340 6.11 25.47 -6.48
C VAL A 340 6.53 26.93 -6.35
N HIS A 341 7.26 27.46 -7.32
CA HIS A 341 7.60 28.89 -7.37
C HIS A 341 6.34 29.77 -7.39
N TYR A 342 5.37 29.47 -8.26
CA TYR A 342 4.10 30.20 -8.30
C TYR A 342 3.27 30.05 -7.03
N LEU A 343 3.28 28.89 -6.36
CA LEU A 343 2.64 28.73 -5.05
C LEU A 343 3.25 29.66 -3.99
N ASN A 344 4.56 29.89 -4.05
CA ASN A 344 5.28 30.76 -3.12
C ASN A 344 5.08 32.26 -3.44
N GLN A 345 5.40 32.65 -4.67
CA GLN A 345 5.61 34.05 -5.06
C GLN A 345 4.57 34.59 -6.06
N GLY A 346 3.70 33.73 -6.60
CA GLY A 346 2.68 34.13 -7.56
C GLY A 346 1.59 35.04 -6.98
N SER A 347 0.83 35.65 -7.89
CA SER A 347 -0.42 36.35 -7.57
C SER A 347 -1.42 35.40 -6.89
N ASP A 348 -2.42 35.94 -6.19
CA ASP A 348 -3.46 35.11 -5.56
C ASP A 348 -4.16 34.20 -6.57
N MET A 349 -4.42 34.71 -7.78
CA MET A 349 -5.01 33.92 -8.87
C MET A 349 -4.07 32.82 -9.35
N SER A 350 -2.77 33.12 -9.51
CA SER A 350 -1.76 32.12 -9.89
C SER A 350 -1.65 31.02 -8.84
N LYS A 351 -1.67 31.36 -7.55
CA LYS A 351 -1.63 30.39 -6.44
C LYS A 351 -2.85 29.48 -6.43
N ILE A 352 -4.05 30.05 -6.63
CA ILE A 352 -5.30 29.28 -6.77
C ILE A 352 -5.21 28.33 -7.96
N LEU A 353 -4.74 28.81 -9.11
CA LEU A 353 -4.57 28.01 -10.33
C LEU A 353 -3.61 26.83 -10.09
N MET A 354 -2.43 27.08 -9.51
CA MET A 354 -1.44 26.03 -9.22
C MET A 354 -1.97 25.01 -8.21
N ALA A 355 -2.63 25.45 -7.14
CA ALA A 355 -3.21 24.54 -6.16
C ALA A 355 -4.36 23.72 -6.74
N THR A 356 -5.20 24.33 -7.59
CA THR A 356 -6.28 23.63 -8.28
C THR A 356 -5.72 22.54 -9.20
N ALA A 357 -4.70 22.86 -9.99
CA ALA A 357 -4.02 21.88 -10.84
C ALA A 357 -3.41 20.75 -10.00
N LEU A 358 -2.67 21.08 -8.95
CA LEU A 358 -2.07 20.10 -8.04
C LEU A 358 -3.10 19.19 -7.37
N SER A 359 -4.30 19.70 -7.07
CA SER A 359 -5.40 18.90 -6.50
C SER A 359 -5.98 17.86 -7.47
N ARG A 360 -5.83 18.08 -8.79
CA ARG A 360 -6.38 17.23 -9.86
C ARG A 360 -5.32 16.33 -10.51
N MET A 361 -4.04 16.62 -10.30
CA MET A 361 -2.94 15.85 -10.87
C MET A 361 -2.86 14.43 -10.28
N GLU A 362 -2.71 13.44 -11.17
CA GLU A 362 -2.34 12.08 -10.80
C GLU A 362 -0.85 12.02 -10.48
N LEU A 363 -0.53 12.03 -9.19
CA LEU A 363 0.84 11.99 -8.71
C LEU A 363 1.24 10.55 -8.35
N THR A 364 2.48 10.18 -8.66
CA THR A 364 3.13 9.02 -8.07
C THR A 364 3.53 9.33 -6.61
N ASP A 365 3.78 8.30 -5.79
CA ASP A 365 4.21 8.52 -4.40
C ASP A 365 5.55 9.23 -4.31
N GLN A 366 6.44 9.01 -5.29
CA GLN A 366 7.69 9.76 -5.42
C GLN A 366 7.43 11.23 -5.71
N ASN A 367 6.56 11.55 -6.68
CA ASN A 367 6.23 12.94 -7.03
C ASN A 367 5.61 13.68 -5.85
N ARG A 368 4.68 13.05 -5.11
CA ARG A 368 4.13 13.64 -3.88
C ARG A 368 5.23 13.99 -2.89
N THR A 369 6.16 13.07 -2.67
CA THR A 369 7.26 13.25 -1.72
C THR A 369 8.21 14.37 -2.15
N ASN A 370 8.57 14.43 -3.44
CA ASN A 370 9.41 15.48 -4.01
C ASN A 370 8.75 16.86 -3.89
N LEU A 371 7.47 16.99 -4.27
CA LEU A 371 6.71 18.23 -4.09
C LEU A 371 6.74 18.76 -2.65
N GLY A 372 6.65 17.86 -1.68
CA GLY A 372 6.78 18.23 -0.27
C GLY A 372 8.19 18.61 0.14
N GLN A 373 9.23 17.99 -0.42
CA GLN A 373 10.64 18.36 -0.22
C GLN A 373 10.97 19.72 -0.83
N ASP A 374 10.40 20.01 -1.99
CA ASP A 374 10.56 21.27 -2.73
C ASP A 374 9.84 22.45 -2.05
N GLY A 375 9.09 22.20 -0.95
CA GLY A 375 8.47 23.25 -0.15
C GLY A 375 7.04 23.60 -0.55
N ALA A 376 6.31 22.74 -1.28
CA ALA A 376 4.92 23.03 -1.67
C ALA A 376 3.94 23.11 -0.48
N VAL A 377 4.25 22.45 0.65
CA VAL A 377 3.31 22.30 1.78
C VAL A 377 3.03 23.61 2.51
N GLU A 378 4.06 24.40 2.82
CA GLU A 378 3.94 25.61 3.64
C GLU A 378 3.09 26.72 2.98
N PRO A 379 3.28 27.04 1.68
CA PRO A 379 2.43 28.01 0.99
C PRO A 379 0.97 27.58 0.92
N LEU A 380 0.72 26.29 0.70
CA LEU A 380 -0.63 25.74 0.68
C LEU A 380 -1.29 25.83 2.07
N VAL A 381 -0.57 25.56 3.15
CA VAL A 381 -1.07 25.72 4.53
C VAL A 381 -1.39 27.19 4.83
N LYS A 382 -0.53 28.11 4.41
CA LYS A 382 -0.78 29.55 4.54
C LYS A 382 -2.03 29.97 3.78
N MET A 383 -2.15 29.51 2.53
CA MET A 383 -3.31 29.78 1.68
C MET A 383 -4.61 29.21 2.27
N PHE A 384 -4.57 28.02 2.86
CA PHE A 384 -5.70 27.43 3.59
C PHE A 384 -6.08 28.25 4.84
N THR A 385 -5.09 28.81 5.53
CA THR A 385 -5.34 29.53 6.78
C THR A 385 -5.91 30.92 6.53
N SER A 386 -5.30 31.70 5.63
CA SER A 386 -5.60 33.13 5.44
C SER A 386 -6.29 33.47 4.12
N GLY A 387 -6.45 32.53 3.19
CA GLY A 387 -7.05 32.79 1.87
C GLY A 387 -8.57 33.00 1.90
N ASN A 388 -9.11 33.47 0.76
CA ASN A 388 -10.55 33.47 0.49
C ASN A 388 -11.08 32.03 0.32
N LEU A 389 -12.39 31.85 0.20
CA LEU A 389 -13.00 30.51 0.15
C LEU A 389 -12.44 29.63 -0.98
N GLU A 390 -12.24 30.19 -2.17
CA GLU A 390 -11.69 29.50 -3.34
C GLU A 390 -10.23 29.06 -3.10
N ALA A 391 -9.41 29.94 -2.53
CA ALA A 391 -8.04 29.65 -2.15
C ALA A 391 -7.99 28.58 -1.05
N LYS A 392 -8.89 28.62 -0.08
CA LYS A 392 -9.00 27.58 0.96
C LYS A 392 -9.38 26.23 0.39
N GLN A 393 -10.35 26.19 -0.53
CA GLN A 393 -10.79 24.95 -1.18
C GLN A 393 -9.68 24.34 -2.03
N SER A 394 -9.04 25.16 -2.88
CA SER A 394 -7.98 24.71 -3.78
C SER A 394 -6.76 24.23 -3.02
N SER A 395 -6.31 24.99 -2.00
CA SER A 395 -5.19 24.58 -1.15
C SER A 395 -5.48 23.31 -0.36
N LEU A 396 -6.66 23.20 0.26
CA LEU A 396 -7.01 22.04 1.07
C LEU A 396 -7.12 20.75 0.24
N ASN A 397 -7.66 20.83 -0.98
CA ASN A 397 -7.70 19.70 -1.90
C ASN A 397 -6.30 19.31 -2.39
N ALA A 398 -5.42 20.27 -2.66
CA ALA A 398 -4.02 20.00 -2.98
C ALA A 398 -3.29 19.33 -1.80
N LEU A 399 -3.49 19.82 -0.57
CA LEU A 399 -2.94 19.22 0.64
C LEU A 399 -3.50 17.80 0.86
N HIS A 400 -4.77 17.57 0.53
CA HIS A 400 -5.36 16.24 0.58
C HIS A 400 -4.67 15.27 -0.40
N ASN A 401 -4.38 15.68 -1.64
CA ASN A 401 -3.60 14.87 -2.60
C ASN A 401 -2.18 14.60 -2.07
N LEU A 402 -1.48 15.63 -1.59
CA LEU A 402 -0.12 15.50 -1.04
C LEU A 402 -0.06 14.63 0.23
N SER A 403 -1.11 14.62 1.05
CA SER A 403 -1.19 13.87 2.31
C SER A 403 -1.19 12.34 2.14
N ALA A 404 -1.31 11.82 0.92
CA ALA A 404 -1.15 10.38 0.69
C ALA A 404 0.30 9.90 0.97
N SER A 405 1.30 10.78 0.90
CA SER A 405 2.68 10.46 1.31
C SER A 405 2.89 10.65 2.82
N LYS A 406 3.42 9.61 3.48
CA LYS A 406 3.79 9.65 4.91
C LYS A 406 4.77 10.78 5.23
N ALA A 407 5.71 11.07 4.34
CA ALA A 407 6.65 12.17 4.52
C ALA A 407 5.94 13.53 4.55
N ASN A 408 4.95 13.72 3.68
CA ASN A 408 4.16 14.95 3.62
C ASN A 408 3.22 15.10 4.82
N ILE A 409 2.68 14.01 5.35
CA ILE A 409 1.93 14.04 6.61
C ILE A 409 2.78 14.67 7.73
N GLN A 410 4.05 14.28 7.85
CA GLN A 410 4.96 14.87 8.83
C GLN A 410 5.22 16.37 8.59
N ARG A 411 5.27 16.80 7.33
CA ARG A 411 5.41 18.23 6.97
C ARG A 411 4.16 19.04 7.31
N LEU A 412 2.98 18.51 7.03
CA LEU A 412 1.69 19.09 7.41
C LEU A 412 1.59 19.30 8.94
N ILE A 413 2.07 18.34 9.70
CA ILE A 413 2.07 18.41 11.16
C ILE A 413 3.01 19.53 11.63
N LYS A 414 4.23 19.57 11.08
CA LYS A 414 5.24 20.60 11.41
C LYS A 414 4.79 22.01 11.05
N SER A 415 3.95 22.17 10.01
CA SER A 415 3.39 23.47 9.63
C SER A 415 2.26 23.95 10.57
N GLY A 416 1.82 23.13 11.53
CA GLY A 416 0.81 23.49 12.52
C GLY A 416 -0.65 23.40 12.01
N ILE A 417 -0.89 22.77 10.86
CA ILE A 417 -2.23 22.74 10.22
C ILE A 417 -3.31 22.07 11.08
N VAL A 418 -2.94 21.17 12.00
CA VAL A 418 -3.87 20.35 12.79
C VAL A 418 -4.91 21.19 13.52
N ALA A 419 -4.50 22.30 14.15
CA ALA A 419 -5.42 23.17 14.88
C ALA A 419 -6.48 23.80 13.95
N THR A 420 -6.05 24.24 12.77
CA THR A 420 -6.93 24.84 11.75
C THR A 420 -7.90 23.81 11.16
N LEU A 421 -7.44 22.57 10.93
CA LEU A 421 -8.30 21.48 10.48
C LEU A 421 -9.38 21.14 11.53
N LEU A 422 -9.01 21.07 12.80
CA LEU A 422 -9.98 20.82 13.89
C LEU A 422 -10.98 21.97 14.02
N GLN A 423 -10.53 23.23 13.97
CA GLN A 423 -11.40 24.39 14.00
C GLN A 423 -12.40 24.37 12.83
N LEU A 424 -11.94 24.01 11.63
CA LEU A 424 -12.80 23.86 10.45
C LEU A 424 -13.82 22.74 10.63
N LEU A 425 -13.37 21.57 11.10
CA LEU A 425 -14.21 20.40 11.30
C LEU A 425 -15.35 20.67 12.30
N PHE A 426 -15.07 21.40 13.38
CA PHE A 426 -16.04 21.76 14.42
C PHE A 426 -16.81 23.07 14.14
N SER A 427 -16.49 23.79 13.06
CA SER A 427 -17.13 25.07 12.75
C SER A 427 -18.57 24.92 12.27
N VAL A 428 -19.53 25.60 12.88
CA VAL A 428 -20.95 25.57 12.49
C VAL A 428 -21.29 26.43 11.25
N THR A 429 -20.30 27.05 10.61
CA THR A 429 -20.51 27.94 9.46
C THR A 429 -20.82 27.14 8.18
N SER A 430 -22.01 27.34 7.61
CA SER A 430 -22.48 26.62 6.40
C SER A 430 -21.55 26.75 5.19
N VAL A 431 -20.95 27.92 4.99
CA VAL A 431 -20.04 28.20 3.86
C VAL A 431 -18.78 27.32 3.90
N LEU A 432 -18.38 26.84 5.07
CA LEU A 432 -17.18 26.02 5.24
C LEU A 432 -17.46 24.50 5.17
N MET A 433 -18.72 24.10 4.99
CA MET A 433 -19.12 22.68 4.99
C MET A 433 -18.45 21.89 3.86
N THR A 434 -18.24 22.50 2.69
CA THR A 434 -17.55 21.86 1.54
C THR A 434 -16.09 21.52 1.85
N LEU A 435 -15.47 22.22 2.81
CA LEU A 435 -14.09 22.00 3.21
C LEU A 435 -13.95 20.91 4.28
N ARG A 436 -15.04 20.54 4.98
CA ARG A 436 -14.97 19.55 6.07
C ARG A 436 -14.57 18.16 5.58
N GLU A 437 -14.99 17.78 4.39
CA GLU A 437 -14.68 16.47 3.82
C GLU A 437 -13.16 16.28 3.62
N PRO A 438 -12.46 17.10 2.80
CA PRO A 438 -11.01 16.97 2.64
C PRO A 438 -10.26 17.22 3.96
N ALA A 439 -10.76 18.10 4.84
CA ALA A 439 -10.17 18.29 6.16
C ALA A 439 -10.24 17.03 7.04
N SER A 440 -11.39 16.36 7.07
CA SER A 440 -11.57 15.11 7.82
C SER A 440 -10.67 14.00 7.27
N ALA A 441 -10.51 13.91 5.95
CA ALA A 441 -9.64 12.93 5.31
C ALA A 441 -8.16 13.15 5.69
N ILE A 442 -7.69 14.40 5.69
CA ILE A 442 -6.33 14.73 6.14
C ILE A 442 -6.16 14.40 7.63
N LEU A 443 -7.15 14.73 8.48
CA LEU A 443 -7.11 14.41 9.91
C LEU A 443 -7.05 12.89 10.17
N ALA A 444 -7.78 12.08 9.42
CA ALA A 444 -7.72 10.62 9.50
C ALA A 444 -6.31 10.08 9.20
N LYS A 445 -5.68 10.59 8.13
CA LYS A 445 -4.30 10.23 7.75
C LYS A 445 -3.28 10.68 8.80
N ILE A 446 -3.47 11.86 9.40
CA ILE A 446 -2.63 12.35 10.50
C ILE A 446 -2.79 11.45 11.74
N ALA A 447 -4.01 11.08 12.11
CA ALA A 447 -4.29 10.23 13.27
C ALA A 447 -3.65 8.84 13.17
N ALA A 448 -3.56 8.30 11.95
CA ALA A 448 -2.90 7.01 11.68
C ALA A 448 -1.37 7.01 11.91
N GLN A 449 -0.73 8.17 12.14
CA GLN A 449 0.70 8.24 12.44
C GLN A 449 0.97 8.12 13.95
N SER A 450 1.65 7.05 14.33
CA SER A 450 1.92 6.64 15.73
C SER A 450 2.58 7.69 16.62
N GLU A 451 3.40 8.58 16.07
CA GLU A 451 4.14 9.61 16.81
C GLU A 451 3.35 10.90 17.03
N VAL A 452 2.31 11.17 16.22
CA VAL A 452 1.62 12.47 16.18
C VAL A 452 0.20 12.45 16.75
N GLY A 453 -0.31 11.26 17.09
CA GLY A 453 -1.54 11.11 17.84
C GLY A 453 -1.63 12.05 19.05
N ILE A 454 -0.50 12.45 19.67
CA ILE A 454 -0.41 13.33 20.84
C ILE A 454 -1.20 14.66 20.68
N VAL A 455 -1.17 15.32 19.52
CA VAL A 455 -1.92 16.58 19.32
C VAL A 455 -3.43 16.31 19.29
N LEU A 456 -3.83 15.16 18.75
CA LEU A 456 -5.21 14.67 18.69
C LEU A 456 -5.63 13.91 19.98
N MET A 457 -4.69 13.60 20.88
CA MET A 457 -4.96 12.98 22.20
C MET A 457 -5.54 13.97 23.22
N LYS A 458 -5.81 15.23 22.82
CA LYS A 458 -6.58 16.13 23.68
C LYS A 458 -7.96 15.53 23.89
N GLN A 459 -8.32 15.33 25.16
CA GLN A 459 -9.53 14.59 25.55
C GLN A 459 -10.81 15.14 24.89
N ASP A 460 -10.88 16.45 24.72
CA ASP A 460 -12.06 17.11 24.14
C ASP A 460 -12.18 16.88 22.62
N VAL A 461 -11.07 16.67 21.90
CA VAL A 461 -11.08 16.49 20.44
C VAL A 461 -11.78 15.19 20.08
N ALA A 462 -11.38 14.09 20.71
CA ALA A 462 -12.02 12.78 20.58
C ALA A 462 -13.54 12.86 20.84
N GLN A 463 -13.93 13.54 21.91
CA GLN A 463 -15.34 13.68 22.26
C GLN A 463 -16.13 14.47 21.22
N GLN A 464 -15.58 15.60 20.75
CA GLN A 464 -16.21 16.42 19.73
C GLN A 464 -16.36 15.67 18.40
N MET A 465 -15.36 14.87 18.01
CA MET A 465 -15.44 14.00 16.82
C MET A 465 -16.56 12.96 16.94
N ILE A 466 -16.71 12.33 18.11
CA ILE A 466 -17.81 11.38 18.36
C ILE A 466 -19.17 12.08 18.28
N SER A 467 -19.32 13.26 18.86
CA SER A 467 -20.56 14.04 18.78
C SER A 467 -20.89 14.47 17.34
N LEU A 468 -19.87 14.73 16.51
CA LEU A 468 -20.05 15.08 15.10
C LEU A 468 -20.51 13.92 14.21
N LEU A 469 -20.32 12.66 14.61
CA LEU A 469 -20.69 11.51 13.79
C LEU A 469 -22.16 11.58 13.36
N HIS A 470 -23.07 11.98 14.24
CA HIS A 470 -24.51 12.07 13.94
C HIS A 470 -24.92 13.31 13.13
N LEU A 471 -24.00 14.25 12.90
CA LEU A 471 -24.27 15.56 12.29
C LEU A 471 -23.55 15.76 10.95
N THR A 472 -23.02 14.69 10.37
CA THR A 472 -22.14 14.75 9.19
C THR A 472 -22.50 13.71 8.13
N SER A 473 -21.96 13.88 6.92
CA SER A 473 -22.17 12.95 5.81
C SER A 473 -21.49 11.61 6.05
N PRO A 474 -21.90 10.52 5.37
CA PRO A 474 -21.24 9.22 5.46
C PRO A 474 -19.73 9.25 5.18
N VAL A 475 -19.28 10.12 4.27
CA VAL A 475 -17.85 10.26 3.94
C VAL A 475 -17.08 10.81 5.15
N ILE A 476 -17.59 11.87 5.78
CA ILE A 476 -16.98 12.44 6.99
C ILE A 476 -17.07 11.44 8.15
N GLN A 477 -18.19 10.73 8.31
CA GLN A 477 -18.34 9.68 9.32
C GLN A 477 -17.25 8.61 9.21
N CYS A 478 -16.93 8.14 8.00
CA CYS A 478 -15.82 7.22 7.76
C CYS A 478 -14.50 7.80 8.28
N HIS A 479 -14.12 9.01 7.83
CA HIS A 479 -12.86 9.63 8.23
C HIS A 479 -12.77 9.88 9.75
N LEU A 480 -13.87 10.28 10.38
CA LEU A 480 -13.94 10.45 11.83
C LEU A 480 -13.73 9.13 12.56
N LEU A 481 -14.38 8.05 12.12
CA LEU A 481 -14.21 6.72 12.72
C LEU A 481 -12.79 6.18 12.52
N GLU A 482 -12.18 6.39 11.34
CA GLU A 482 -10.78 6.06 11.08
C GLU A 482 -9.85 6.80 12.04
N ALA A 483 -10.04 8.12 12.18
CA ALA A 483 -9.25 8.93 13.10
C ALA A 483 -9.43 8.50 14.56
N LEU A 484 -10.67 8.27 15.00
CA LEU A 484 -11.00 7.85 16.36
C LEU A 484 -10.42 6.48 16.69
N ASN A 485 -10.46 5.52 15.76
CA ASN A 485 -9.84 4.21 15.94
C ASN A 485 -8.32 4.32 16.05
N ALA A 486 -7.67 5.10 15.19
CA ALA A 486 -6.23 5.34 15.28
C ALA A 486 -5.84 6.00 16.61
N ILE A 487 -6.65 6.96 17.06
CA ILE A 487 -6.49 7.61 18.36
C ILE A 487 -6.62 6.61 19.51
N ALA A 488 -7.66 5.77 19.50
CA ALA A 488 -7.94 4.83 20.57
C ALA A 488 -6.94 3.66 20.61
N ALA A 489 -6.41 3.24 19.45
CA ALA A 489 -5.43 2.16 19.33
C ALA A 489 -4.04 2.53 19.89
N CYS A 490 -3.75 3.82 20.10
CA CYS A 490 -2.48 4.25 20.66
C CYS A 490 -2.29 3.69 22.10
N PRO A 491 -1.12 3.07 22.43
CA PRO A 491 -0.88 2.51 23.77
C PRO A 491 -1.06 3.52 24.91
N ASN A 492 -0.67 4.78 24.67
CA ASN A 492 -0.74 5.87 25.65
C ASN A 492 -2.13 6.56 25.74
N ALA A 493 -3.13 6.11 24.96
CA ALA A 493 -4.45 6.75 24.89
C ALA A 493 -5.42 6.34 26.02
N SER A 494 -4.95 5.69 27.10
CA SER A 494 -5.81 5.22 28.20
C SER A 494 -6.68 6.32 28.82
N LYS A 495 -6.16 7.54 28.94
CA LYS A 495 -6.92 8.72 29.41
C LYS A 495 -8.02 9.13 28.41
N VAL A 496 -7.72 9.10 27.11
CA VAL A 496 -8.67 9.44 26.05
C VAL A 496 -9.78 8.40 25.98
N ARG A 497 -9.44 7.11 25.96
CA ARG A 497 -10.41 6.01 25.96
C ARG A 497 -11.33 6.08 27.17
N ARG A 498 -10.78 6.32 28.37
CA ARG A 498 -11.59 6.53 29.58
C ARG A 498 -12.58 7.68 29.42
N LYS A 499 -12.14 8.82 28.87
CA LYS A 499 -13.02 9.98 28.69
C LYS A 499 -14.10 9.74 27.64
N MET A 500 -13.77 9.05 26.54
CA MET A 500 -14.76 8.59 25.57
C MET A 500 -15.83 7.72 26.25
N LYS A 501 -15.42 6.76 27.11
CA LYS A 501 -16.34 5.92 27.88
C LYS A 501 -17.26 6.75 28.79
N GLU A 502 -16.69 7.60 29.65
CA GLU A 502 -17.42 8.44 30.60
C GLU A 502 -18.47 9.34 29.92
N ASN A 503 -18.19 9.78 28.70
CA ASN A 503 -19.08 10.65 27.92
C ASN A 503 -20.04 9.86 27.01
N GLY A 504 -20.22 8.55 27.22
CA GLY A 504 -21.20 7.75 26.52
C GLY A 504 -20.87 7.42 25.06
N ALA A 505 -19.59 7.39 24.68
CA ALA A 505 -19.16 7.07 23.31
C ALA A 505 -19.77 5.77 22.79
N VAL A 506 -19.79 4.70 23.61
CA VAL A 506 -20.38 3.42 23.22
C VAL A 506 -21.84 3.61 22.79
N ARG A 507 -22.66 4.31 23.58
CA ARG A 507 -24.07 4.57 23.25
C ARG A 507 -24.23 5.37 21.96
N LEU A 508 -23.37 6.36 21.72
CA LEU A 508 -23.37 7.15 20.49
C LEU A 508 -22.95 6.33 19.26
N LEU A 509 -22.21 5.23 19.43
CA LEU A 509 -21.77 4.38 18.33
C LEU A 509 -22.79 3.28 17.97
N LEU A 510 -23.69 2.90 18.88
CA LEU A 510 -24.66 1.82 18.67
C LEU A 510 -25.55 1.98 17.42
N PRO A 511 -26.06 3.18 17.07
CA PRO A 511 -26.87 3.34 15.87
C PRO A 511 -26.14 2.96 14.57
N PHE A 512 -24.81 3.06 14.54
CA PHE A 512 -24.00 2.70 13.37
C PHE A 512 -23.82 1.19 13.19
N LEU A 513 -24.15 0.37 14.20
CA LEU A 513 -24.09 -1.09 14.09
C LEU A 513 -25.16 -1.66 13.14
N THR A 514 -26.27 -0.94 12.98
CA THR A 514 -27.37 -1.32 12.08
C THR A 514 -27.26 -0.68 10.69
N GLU A 515 -26.21 0.11 10.43
CA GLU A 515 -26.00 0.73 9.12
C GLU A 515 -25.69 -0.34 8.08
N SER A 516 -26.59 -0.56 7.12
CA SER A 516 -26.49 -1.63 6.14
C SER A 516 -25.80 -1.19 4.85
N ARG A 517 -25.83 0.11 4.52
CA ARG A 517 -25.34 0.64 3.24
C ARG A 517 -23.84 0.90 3.24
N ASN A 518 -23.28 1.28 4.38
CA ASN A 518 -21.87 1.63 4.51
C ASN A 518 -21.14 0.70 5.48
N THR A 519 -20.51 -0.34 4.93
CA THR A 519 -19.73 -1.34 5.67
C THR A 519 -18.54 -0.72 6.41
N LYS A 520 -17.91 0.33 5.85
CA LYS A 520 -16.78 1.02 6.49
C LYS A 520 -17.19 1.72 7.77
N ILE A 521 -18.35 2.39 7.78
CA ILE A 521 -18.89 3.04 8.98
C ILE A 521 -19.23 2.00 10.05
N ARG A 522 -19.94 0.95 9.67
CA ARG A 522 -20.31 -0.12 10.61
C ARG A 522 -19.08 -0.79 11.20
N ASN A 523 -18.09 -1.13 10.38
CA ASN A 523 -16.82 -1.72 10.83
C ASN A 523 -16.02 -0.76 11.72
N GLY A 524 -15.95 0.52 11.36
CA GLY A 524 -15.29 1.56 12.15
C GLY A 524 -15.93 1.73 13.53
N ALA A 525 -17.26 1.70 13.60
CA ALA A 525 -18.01 1.76 14.86
C ALA A 525 -17.80 0.49 15.71
N LEU A 526 -17.88 -0.70 15.11
CA LEU A 526 -17.58 -1.99 15.76
C LEU A 526 -16.17 -1.99 16.35
N SER A 527 -15.18 -1.60 15.56
CA SER A 527 -13.78 -1.55 15.96
C SER A 527 -13.57 -0.61 17.14
N LEU A 528 -14.19 0.58 17.11
CA LEU A 528 -14.04 1.55 18.19
C LEU A 528 -14.72 1.07 19.47
N ILE A 529 -15.91 0.48 19.39
CA ILE A 529 -16.57 -0.14 20.55
C ILE A 529 -15.72 -1.27 21.10
N TYR A 530 -15.15 -2.13 20.25
CA TYR A 530 -14.28 -3.21 20.67
C TYR A 530 -13.06 -2.70 21.44
N VAL A 531 -12.33 -1.72 20.88
CA VAL A 531 -11.17 -1.10 21.54
C VAL A 531 -11.55 -0.47 22.88
N LEU A 532 -12.67 0.25 22.96
CA LEU A 532 -13.14 0.84 24.21
C LEU A 532 -13.55 -0.21 25.24
N SER A 533 -14.10 -1.34 24.80
CA SER A 533 -14.54 -2.43 25.69
C SER A 533 -13.39 -3.22 26.31
N ASN A 534 -12.20 -3.25 25.68
CA ASN A 534 -11.02 -3.94 26.25
C ASN A 534 -10.53 -3.31 27.57
N ASP A 535 -10.78 -2.01 27.76
CA ASP A 535 -10.41 -1.26 28.96
C ASP A 535 -11.55 -1.20 30.01
N MET A 536 -12.66 -1.88 29.79
CA MET A 536 -13.81 -1.90 30.71
C MET A 536 -13.63 -3.00 31.76
N GLN A 537 -13.82 -2.67 33.04
CA GLN A 537 -13.79 -3.65 34.13
C GLN A 537 -15.18 -3.85 34.73
N GLY A 538 -15.37 -4.96 35.48
CA GLY A 538 -16.45 -5.09 36.45
C GLY A 538 -17.89 -4.94 35.93
N GLY A 539 -18.16 -5.24 34.66
CA GLY A 539 -19.52 -5.13 34.09
C GLY A 539 -19.90 -3.76 33.51
N GLU A 540 -18.98 -2.78 33.46
CA GLU A 540 -19.18 -1.45 32.82
C GLU A 540 -19.84 -1.54 31.43
N LEU A 541 -19.46 -2.54 30.62
CA LEU A 541 -20.01 -2.74 29.28
C LEU A 541 -21.53 -3.02 29.30
N MET A 542 -22.04 -3.67 30.35
CA MET A 542 -23.47 -3.99 30.51
C MET A 542 -24.32 -2.76 30.80
N GLU A 543 -23.75 -1.69 31.35
CA GLU A 543 -24.46 -0.42 31.57
C GLU A 543 -24.77 0.29 30.24
N HIS A 544 -24.01 -0.05 29.20
CA HIS A 544 -24.10 0.57 27.88
C HIS A 544 -24.87 -0.26 26.86
N LEU A 545 -24.84 -1.60 26.99
CA LEU A 545 -25.42 -2.53 26.01
C LEU A 545 -26.68 -3.22 26.53
N GLU A 546 -27.83 -2.79 26.02
CA GLU A 546 -29.11 -3.50 26.22
C GLU A 546 -29.25 -4.78 25.38
N GLN A 547 -30.26 -5.60 25.69
CA GLN A 547 -30.57 -6.86 25.00
C GLN A 547 -30.66 -6.74 23.47
N MET A 548 -31.27 -5.66 22.98
CA MET A 548 -31.41 -5.40 21.55
C MET A 548 -30.06 -5.26 20.84
N HIS A 549 -29.08 -4.62 21.49
CA HIS A 549 -27.75 -4.43 20.92
C HIS A 549 -26.98 -5.75 20.85
N LEU A 550 -27.17 -6.63 21.84
CA LEU A 550 -26.59 -7.97 21.83
C LEU A 550 -27.15 -8.81 20.69
N ASN A 551 -28.47 -8.73 20.45
CA ASN A 551 -29.08 -9.38 19.29
C ASN A 551 -28.51 -8.84 17.97
N THR A 552 -28.27 -7.53 17.87
CA THR A 552 -27.60 -6.91 16.71
C THR A 552 -26.19 -7.48 16.50
N LEU A 553 -25.37 -7.56 17.55
CA LEU A 553 -24.03 -8.15 17.46
C LEU A 553 -24.07 -9.61 17.02
N ILE A 554 -25.00 -10.41 17.55
CA ILE A 554 -25.15 -11.82 17.18
C ILE A 554 -25.63 -11.97 15.73
N ASN A 555 -26.50 -11.09 15.26
CA ASN A 555 -26.92 -11.05 13.85
C ASN A 555 -25.74 -10.74 12.93
N ILE A 556 -24.85 -9.81 13.31
CA ILE A 556 -23.61 -9.51 12.56
C ILE A 556 -22.73 -10.76 12.48
N ILE A 557 -22.55 -11.47 13.60
CA ILE A 557 -21.72 -12.69 13.66
C ILE A 557 -22.30 -13.81 12.78
N SER A 558 -23.62 -13.95 12.77
CA SER A 558 -24.32 -15.02 12.05
C SER A 558 -24.45 -14.78 10.55
N SER A 559 -24.37 -13.53 10.11
CA SER A 559 -24.64 -13.16 8.73
C SER A 559 -23.48 -13.54 7.80
N SER A 560 -23.81 -14.18 6.69
CA SER A 560 -22.83 -14.53 5.64
C SER A 560 -22.31 -13.31 4.88
N SER A 561 -23.05 -12.20 4.86
CA SER A 561 -22.66 -10.97 4.15
C SER A 561 -21.67 -10.08 4.91
N MET A 562 -21.39 -10.40 6.18
CA MET A 562 -20.46 -9.63 7.00
C MET A 562 -19.02 -10.11 6.82
N THR A 563 -18.09 -9.17 6.82
CA THR A 563 -16.65 -9.45 6.72
C THR A 563 -16.11 -10.12 7.98
N ASP A 564 -14.98 -10.84 7.86
CA ASP A 564 -14.36 -11.49 9.01
C ASP A 564 -13.87 -10.49 10.06
N ASP A 565 -13.49 -9.27 9.66
CA ASP A 565 -13.11 -8.19 10.59
C ASP A 565 -14.31 -7.70 11.41
N GLU A 566 -15.47 -7.50 10.78
CA GLU A 566 -16.71 -7.13 11.47
C GLU A 566 -17.14 -8.22 12.45
N LYS A 567 -17.06 -9.49 12.02
CA LYS A 567 -17.34 -10.64 12.88
C LYS A 567 -16.35 -10.69 14.04
N ALA A 568 -15.06 -10.49 13.78
CA ALA A 568 -14.02 -10.52 14.81
C ALA A 568 -14.24 -9.43 15.86
N ALA A 569 -14.55 -8.20 15.45
CA ALA A 569 -14.86 -7.11 16.36
C ALA A 569 -16.13 -7.39 17.17
N ALA A 570 -17.20 -7.87 16.52
CA ALA A 570 -18.45 -8.21 17.20
C ALA A 570 -18.26 -9.33 18.24
N VAL A 571 -17.57 -10.42 17.88
CA VAL A 571 -17.23 -11.50 18.83
C VAL A 571 -16.32 -10.98 19.94
N GLY A 572 -15.37 -10.09 19.62
CA GLY A 572 -14.49 -9.47 20.59
C GLY A 572 -15.24 -8.67 21.66
N ILE A 573 -16.24 -7.87 21.25
CA ILE A 573 -17.13 -7.14 22.17
C ILE A 573 -17.87 -8.13 23.08
N LEU A 574 -18.41 -9.23 22.53
CA LEU A 574 -19.08 -10.27 23.31
C LEU A 574 -18.12 -11.00 24.29
N GLY A 575 -16.85 -11.12 23.92
CA GLY A 575 -15.79 -11.71 24.74
C GLY A 575 -15.42 -10.88 25.97
N ASN A 576 -15.67 -9.57 25.95
CA ASN A 576 -15.34 -8.65 27.03
C ASN A 576 -16.39 -8.59 28.16
N PHE A 577 -17.51 -9.32 28.02
CA PHE A 577 -18.45 -9.47 29.13
C PHE A 577 -17.89 -10.39 30.24
N PRO A 578 -18.17 -10.12 31.53
CA PRO A 578 -17.65 -10.92 32.65
C PRO A 578 -18.01 -12.41 32.51
N VAL A 579 -17.00 -13.28 32.42
CA VAL A 579 -17.14 -14.71 32.08
C VAL A 579 -18.10 -15.46 33.01
N SER A 580 -18.18 -15.08 34.29
CA SER A 580 -19.03 -15.71 35.30
C SER A 580 -20.48 -15.18 35.34
N ASP A 581 -20.83 -14.20 34.50
CA ASP A 581 -22.20 -13.64 34.48
C ASP A 581 -23.19 -14.63 33.85
N LYS A 582 -24.16 -15.10 34.64
CA LYS A 582 -25.16 -16.07 34.18
C LYS A 582 -26.22 -15.45 33.27
N ASN A 583 -26.59 -14.18 33.48
CA ASN A 583 -27.60 -13.52 32.65
C ASN A 583 -27.10 -13.37 31.21
N VAL A 584 -25.85 -12.92 31.05
CA VAL A 584 -25.21 -12.83 29.73
C VAL A 584 -25.10 -14.21 29.07
N THR A 585 -24.75 -15.23 29.86
CA THR A 585 -24.65 -16.61 29.37
C THR A 585 -25.99 -17.14 28.87
N ASP A 586 -27.07 -16.96 29.64
CA ASP A 586 -28.43 -17.34 29.26
C ASP A 586 -28.90 -16.60 28.00
N MET A 587 -28.53 -15.34 27.85
CA MET A 587 -28.83 -14.55 26.66
C MET A 587 -28.11 -15.08 25.42
N PHE A 588 -26.82 -15.39 25.51
CA PHE A 588 -26.07 -16.00 24.42
C PHE A 588 -26.63 -17.37 24.03
N MET A 589 -27.07 -18.16 25.00
CA MET A 589 -27.71 -19.45 24.76
C MET A 589 -29.06 -19.29 24.05
N LYS A 590 -29.91 -18.37 24.48
CA LYS A 590 -31.20 -18.07 23.82
C LYS A 590 -31.02 -17.60 22.38
N ALA A 591 -29.96 -16.86 22.09
CA ALA A 591 -29.64 -16.38 20.76
C ALA A 591 -28.83 -17.39 19.91
N ASN A 592 -28.68 -18.64 20.38
CA ASN A 592 -27.99 -19.71 19.66
C ASN A 592 -26.53 -19.41 19.30
N LEU A 593 -25.84 -18.57 20.08
CA LEU A 593 -24.49 -18.09 19.77
C LEU A 593 -23.46 -19.23 19.70
N LEU A 594 -23.56 -20.21 20.61
CA LEU A 594 -22.57 -21.28 20.72
C LEU A 594 -22.42 -22.11 19.42
N PRO A 595 -23.51 -22.64 18.81
CA PRO A 595 -23.41 -23.31 17.50
C PRO A 595 -22.86 -22.42 16.39
N ILE A 596 -23.18 -21.12 16.39
CA ILE A 596 -22.67 -20.16 15.41
C ILE A 596 -21.14 -20.05 15.53
N LEU A 597 -20.63 -19.89 16.76
CA LEU A 597 -19.19 -19.80 17.05
C LEU A 597 -18.43 -21.07 16.66
N VAL A 598 -19.00 -22.25 16.95
CA VAL A 598 -18.43 -23.52 16.52
C VAL A 598 -18.38 -23.60 15.00
N SER A 599 -19.48 -23.24 14.33
CA SER A 599 -19.59 -23.24 12.87
C SER A 599 -18.50 -22.39 12.21
N ILE A 600 -18.25 -21.19 12.74
CA ILE A 600 -17.18 -20.28 12.26
C ILE A 600 -15.82 -20.98 12.28
N LEU A 601 -15.45 -21.62 13.40
CA LEU A 601 -14.15 -22.30 13.54
C LEU A 601 -14.04 -23.63 12.77
N THR A 602 -15.16 -24.31 12.55
CA THR A 602 -15.19 -25.54 11.75
C THR A 602 -15.11 -25.26 10.25
N SER A 603 -15.77 -24.19 9.79
CA SER A 603 -15.75 -23.75 8.38
C SER A 603 -14.50 -22.97 8.00
N SER A 604 -13.70 -22.56 9.00
CA SER A 604 -12.44 -21.83 8.81
C SER A 604 -11.48 -22.58 7.89
N THR A 605 -11.15 -21.95 6.76
CA THR A 605 -10.03 -22.26 5.87
C THR A 605 -8.71 -21.79 6.50
N PRO A 606 -7.53 -22.16 5.97
CA PRO A 606 -6.24 -21.63 6.44
C PRO A 606 -6.11 -20.10 6.38
N THR A 607 -7.06 -19.42 5.72
CA THR A 607 -7.10 -17.97 5.50
C THR A 607 -7.96 -17.21 6.52
N THR A 608 -8.58 -17.87 7.50
CA THR A 608 -9.37 -17.18 8.53
C THR A 608 -8.47 -16.25 9.35
N PRO A 609 -8.82 -14.96 9.53
CA PRO A 609 -8.01 -14.04 10.33
C PRO A 609 -7.80 -14.56 11.75
N HIS A 610 -6.56 -14.48 12.24
CA HIS A 610 -6.21 -14.92 13.59
C HIS A 610 -7.06 -14.21 14.66
N SER A 611 -7.40 -12.93 14.46
CA SER A 611 -8.23 -12.13 15.36
C SER A 611 -9.62 -12.73 15.58
N LEU A 612 -10.26 -13.28 14.55
CA LEU A 612 -11.57 -13.92 14.68
C LEU A 612 -11.46 -15.19 15.53
N ALA A 613 -10.49 -16.05 15.24
CA ALA A 613 -10.29 -17.29 15.99
C ALA A 613 -9.95 -17.02 17.46
N GLU A 614 -9.10 -16.03 17.71
CA GLU A 614 -8.78 -15.55 19.05
C GLU A 614 -10.04 -15.11 19.79
N ASN A 615 -10.85 -14.24 19.19
CA ASN A 615 -12.03 -13.71 19.86
C ASN A 615 -13.10 -14.79 20.09
N VAL A 616 -13.30 -15.71 19.15
CA VAL A 616 -14.20 -16.85 19.36
C VAL A 616 -13.71 -17.70 20.54
N SER A 617 -12.41 -18.02 20.59
CA SER A 617 -11.85 -18.80 21.69
C SER A 617 -11.97 -18.10 23.05
N ALA A 618 -11.99 -16.76 23.10
CA ALA A 618 -12.23 -16.01 24.34
C ALA A 618 -13.65 -16.22 24.86
N VAL A 619 -14.63 -16.14 23.97
CA VAL A 619 -16.05 -16.38 24.32
C VAL A 619 -16.27 -17.83 24.75
N LEU A 620 -15.58 -18.81 24.15
CA LEU A 620 -15.70 -20.23 24.52
C LEU A 620 -15.28 -20.53 25.96
N ILE A 621 -14.41 -19.72 26.58
CA ILE A 621 -14.03 -19.90 28.00
C ILE A 621 -15.27 -19.87 28.90
N ARG A 622 -16.25 -18.98 28.61
CA ARG A 622 -17.52 -18.90 29.35
C ARG A 622 -18.30 -20.20 29.35
N PHE A 623 -18.30 -20.89 28.21
CA PHE A 623 -19.05 -22.12 27.98
C PHE A 623 -18.37 -23.36 28.59
N THR A 624 -17.16 -23.20 29.13
CA THR A 624 -16.37 -24.29 29.71
C THR A 624 -16.15 -24.19 31.21
N LEU A 625 -16.76 -23.21 31.90
CA LEU A 625 -16.58 -22.98 33.33
C LEU A 625 -16.83 -24.25 34.18
N PRO A 626 -15.90 -24.63 35.10
CA PRO A 626 -16.02 -25.85 35.90
C PRO A 626 -17.25 -25.89 36.82
N SER A 627 -17.73 -24.71 37.23
CA SER A 627 -18.88 -24.56 38.12
C SER A 627 -20.23 -24.92 37.48
N ASP A 628 -20.32 -24.90 36.14
CA ASP A 628 -21.56 -25.18 35.41
C ASP A 628 -21.45 -26.43 34.53
N LYS A 629 -21.59 -27.60 35.18
CA LYS A 629 -21.51 -28.90 34.50
C LYS A 629 -22.56 -29.07 33.40
N LYS A 630 -23.74 -28.44 33.53
CA LYS A 630 -24.80 -28.53 32.52
C LYS A 630 -24.37 -27.80 31.25
N LEU A 631 -23.84 -26.59 31.40
CA LEU A 631 -23.31 -25.81 30.28
C LEU A 631 -22.11 -26.50 29.63
N GLN A 632 -21.21 -27.11 30.42
CA GLN A 632 -20.11 -27.91 29.88
C GLN A 632 -20.61 -29.05 29.00
N HIS A 633 -21.58 -29.85 29.46
CA HIS A 633 -22.15 -30.93 28.65
C HIS A 633 -22.74 -30.43 27.34
N LEU A 634 -23.55 -29.35 27.39
CA LEU A 634 -24.13 -28.75 26.20
C LEU A 634 -23.06 -28.24 25.22
N SER A 635 -21.98 -27.67 25.74
CA SER A 635 -20.85 -27.20 24.95
C SER A 635 -20.13 -28.33 24.24
N VAL A 636 -19.90 -29.43 24.95
CA VAL A 636 -19.28 -30.62 24.36
C VAL A 636 -20.19 -31.32 23.36
N GLU A 637 -21.51 -31.33 23.57
CA GLU A 637 -22.48 -31.84 22.59
C GLU A 637 -22.44 -31.05 21.28
N ASN A 638 -22.18 -29.75 21.35
CA ASN A 638 -21.96 -28.89 20.19
C ASN A 638 -20.56 -29.01 19.57
N GLY A 639 -19.72 -29.93 20.03
CA GLY A 639 -18.42 -30.21 19.40
C GLY A 639 -17.28 -29.25 19.79
N VAL A 640 -17.44 -28.47 20.86
CA VAL A 640 -16.44 -27.49 21.32
C VAL A 640 -15.05 -28.12 21.51
N ILE A 641 -14.96 -29.31 22.11
CA ILE A 641 -13.65 -29.97 22.34
C ILE A 641 -12.86 -30.16 21.04
N ASN A 642 -13.51 -30.58 19.96
CA ASN A 642 -12.83 -30.83 18.68
C ASN A 642 -12.25 -29.54 18.10
N VAL A 643 -13.00 -28.45 18.21
CA VAL A 643 -12.57 -27.11 17.78
C VAL A 643 -11.41 -26.60 18.63
N LEU A 644 -11.46 -26.77 19.96
CA LEU A 644 -10.37 -26.38 20.85
C LEU A 644 -9.09 -27.16 20.55
N VAL A 645 -9.19 -28.47 20.28
CA VAL A 645 -8.03 -29.29 19.89
C VAL A 645 -7.46 -28.84 18.54
N LYS A 646 -8.30 -28.51 17.56
CA LYS A 646 -7.86 -27.92 16.28
C LYS A 646 -7.08 -26.62 16.51
N LEU A 647 -7.56 -25.73 17.38
CA LEU A 647 -6.91 -24.46 17.71
C LEU A 647 -5.54 -24.65 18.39
N LEU A 648 -5.35 -25.69 19.21
CA LEU A 648 -4.03 -25.98 19.77
C LEU A 648 -2.97 -26.26 18.70
N THR A 649 -3.36 -26.90 17.60
CA THR A 649 -2.45 -27.30 16.52
C THR A 649 -2.16 -26.17 15.55
N CYS A 650 -3.16 -25.40 15.13
CA CYS A 650 -3.04 -24.41 14.05
C CYS A 650 -3.41 -22.96 14.43
N GLY A 651 -3.76 -22.69 15.68
CA GLY A 651 -4.13 -21.36 16.16
C GLY A 651 -2.93 -20.44 16.37
N SER A 652 -3.20 -19.13 16.48
CA SER A 652 -2.24 -18.16 16.99
C SER A 652 -1.91 -18.44 18.45
N ILE A 653 -0.84 -17.82 18.98
CA ILE A 653 -0.44 -18.01 20.37
C ILE A 653 -1.58 -17.69 21.35
N VAL A 654 -2.32 -16.61 21.14
CA VAL A 654 -3.45 -16.19 21.98
C VAL A 654 -4.60 -17.20 21.89
N ALA A 655 -4.90 -17.71 20.69
CA ALA A 655 -5.93 -18.74 20.51
C ALA A 655 -5.53 -20.07 21.17
N LYS A 656 -4.25 -20.47 21.09
CA LYS A 656 -3.70 -21.64 21.80
C LYS A 656 -3.86 -21.48 23.31
N CYS A 657 -3.53 -20.32 23.88
CA CYS A 657 -3.72 -20.05 25.32
C CYS A 657 -5.18 -20.25 25.73
N ARG A 658 -6.12 -19.59 25.04
CA ARG A 658 -7.55 -19.62 25.34
C ARG A 658 -8.15 -21.02 25.15
N ALA A 659 -7.67 -21.75 24.15
CA ALA A 659 -8.06 -23.14 23.91
C ALA A 659 -7.58 -24.08 25.03
N ALA A 660 -6.31 -23.95 25.44
CA ALA A 660 -5.75 -24.71 26.56
C ALA A 660 -6.47 -24.38 27.88
N THR A 661 -6.80 -23.11 28.14
CA THR A 661 -7.62 -22.71 29.29
C THR A 661 -8.99 -23.38 29.29
N SER A 662 -9.71 -23.34 28.17
CA SER A 662 -11.04 -23.96 28.04
C SER A 662 -10.99 -25.49 28.26
N LEU A 663 -9.98 -26.15 27.69
CA LEU A 663 -9.75 -27.59 27.88
C LEU A 663 -9.38 -27.93 29.32
N ALA A 664 -8.58 -27.10 29.98
CA ALA A 664 -8.26 -27.26 31.40
C ALA A 664 -9.53 -27.21 32.26
N GLN A 665 -10.40 -26.23 32.01
CA GLN A 665 -11.66 -26.09 32.75
C GLN A 665 -12.60 -27.29 32.58
N LEU A 666 -12.69 -27.85 31.37
CA LEU A 666 -13.41 -29.09 31.11
C LEU A 666 -12.80 -30.29 31.85
N SER A 667 -11.48 -30.46 31.75
CA SER A 667 -10.75 -31.59 32.31
C SER A 667 -10.78 -31.65 33.84
N GLN A 668 -10.93 -30.51 34.52
CA GLN A 668 -11.10 -30.46 35.98
C GLN A 668 -12.26 -31.33 36.48
N ASN A 669 -13.34 -31.46 35.71
CA ASN A 669 -14.48 -32.28 36.09
C ASN A 669 -14.35 -33.75 35.63
N SER A 670 -13.38 -34.10 34.78
CA SER A 670 -13.25 -35.46 34.21
C SER A 670 -13.18 -36.54 35.26
N LEU A 671 -12.41 -36.31 36.32
CA LEU A 671 -12.27 -37.26 37.42
C LEU A 671 -13.62 -37.50 38.12
N THR A 672 -14.38 -36.44 38.40
CA THR A 672 -15.67 -36.53 39.09
C THR A 672 -16.77 -37.16 38.25
N LEU A 673 -16.69 -37.03 36.92
CA LEU A 673 -17.70 -37.51 35.98
C LEU A 673 -17.47 -38.97 35.54
N ARG A 674 -16.29 -39.55 35.83
CA ARG A 674 -15.94 -40.91 35.40
C ARG A 674 -16.83 -41.97 36.03
N LYS A 675 -17.15 -43.02 35.27
CA LYS A 675 -17.79 -44.23 35.80
C LYS A 675 -16.71 -45.19 36.32
N SER A 676 -16.71 -45.43 37.63
CA SER A 676 -15.69 -46.25 38.29
C SER A 676 -15.79 -47.73 37.91
N ARG A 677 -14.64 -48.42 37.96
CA ARG A 677 -14.51 -49.85 37.72
C ARG A 677 -15.38 -50.72 38.66
N LYS A 678 -15.66 -50.23 39.88
CA LYS A 678 -16.35 -50.98 40.95
C LYS A 678 -17.88 -50.84 40.94
N SER A 679 -18.46 -50.02 40.05
CA SER A 679 -19.92 -49.77 39.97
C SER A 679 -20.77 -50.97 39.47
N ARG A 680 -20.15 -52.11 39.13
CA ARG A 680 -20.86 -53.28 38.57
C ARG A 680 -21.75 -54.05 39.55
N TRP A 681 -21.68 -53.77 40.86
CA TRP A 681 -22.46 -54.56 41.84
C TRP A 681 -23.88 -54.02 42.09
N PHE A 682 -24.19 -52.75 41.76
CA PHE A 682 -25.51 -52.16 42.09
C PHE A 682 -26.11 -51.18 41.05
N SER A 683 -25.52 -51.00 39.86
CA SER A 683 -26.07 -50.10 38.84
C SER A 683 -26.45 -50.85 37.56
N CYS A 684 -27.75 -50.90 37.25
CA CYS A 684 -28.32 -51.58 36.07
C CYS A 684 -28.19 -50.80 34.75
N ALA A 685 -27.35 -49.76 34.68
CA ALA A 685 -27.13 -48.98 33.46
C ALA A 685 -25.81 -49.40 32.79
N PRO A 686 -25.84 -50.00 31.58
CA PRO A 686 -24.61 -50.26 30.83
C PRO A 686 -23.83 -48.96 30.54
N PRO A 687 -22.49 -49.01 30.42
CA PRO A 687 -21.69 -47.87 29.96
C PRO A 687 -22.21 -47.37 28.60
N HIS A 688 -22.06 -46.07 28.33
CA HIS A 688 -22.51 -45.51 27.05
C HIS A 688 -21.66 -46.16 25.93
N PRO A 689 -22.19 -46.47 24.74
CA PRO A 689 -21.46 -47.19 23.69
C PRO A 689 -20.14 -46.53 23.24
N THR A 690 -19.94 -45.25 23.54
CA THR A 690 -18.72 -44.47 23.26
C THR A 690 -17.73 -44.39 24.42
N ASP A 691 -18.11 -44.87 25.62
CA ASP A 691 -17.26 -44.82 26.80
C ASP A 691 -16.22 -45.95 26.72
N SER A 692 -14.94 -45.58 26.67
CA SER A 692 -13.83 -46.53 26.65
C SER A 692 -12.97 -46.39 27.89
N PHE A 693 -12.30 -47.47 28.28
CA PHE A 693 -11.43 -47.45 29.44
C PHE A 693 -10.30 -46.43 29.26
N CYS A 694 -10.09 -45.60 30.27
CA CYS A 694 -9.03 -44.60 30.34
C CYS A 694 -8.06 -44.99 31.46
N GLN A 695 -6.80 -45.22 31.09
CA GLN A 695 -5.75 -45.60 32.03
C GLN A 695 -5.45 -44.48 33.03
N VAL A 696 -5.53 -43.20 32.61
CA VAL A 696 -5.28 -42.06 33.50
C VAL A 696 -6.32 -41.97 34.61
N HIS A 697 -7.59 -42.00 34.25
CA HIS A 697 -8.68 -41.84 35.21
C HIS A 697 -9.10 -43.15 35.92
N ASP A 698 -8.47 -44.29 35.57
CA ASP A 698 -8.86 -45.63 36.03
C ASP A 698 -10.39 -45.87 35.98
N GLY A 699 -10.98 -45.58 34.83
CA GLY A 699 -12.43 -45.58 34.65
C GLY A 699 -12.86 -45.50 33.20
N HIS A 700 -14.18 -45.57 32.96
CA HIS A 700 -14.74 -45.38 31.63
C HIS A 700 -14.92 -43.89 31.35
N CYS A 701 -14.25 -43.43 30.29
CA CYS A 701 -14.26 -42.04 29.87
C CYS A 701 -14.60 -41.94 28.39
N SER A 702 -15.25 -40.84 28.03
CA SER A 702 -15.35 -40.37 26.65
C SER A 702 -15.23 -38.86 26.58
N ILE A 703 -15.14 -38.35 25.36
CA ILE A 703 -15.19 -36.92 25.07
C ILE A 703 -16.51 -36.34 25.59
N LYS A 704 -17.65 -36.98 25.27
CA LYS A 704 -19.00 -36.47 25.55
C LYS A 704 -19.40 -36.52 27.03
N THR A 705 -19.07 -37.61 27.72
CA THR A 705 -19.56 -37.87 29.08
C THR A 705 -18.62 -37.38 30.17
N THR A 706 -17.31 -37.37 29.89
CA THR A 706 -16.28 -37.08 30.91
C THR A 706 -15.30 -35.99 30.49
N PHE A 707 -15.41 -35.45 29.28
CA PHE A 707 -14.50 -34.41 28.78
C PHE A 707 -13.02 -34.82 28.74
N CYS A 708 -12.75 -36.12 28.62
CA CYS A 708 -11.41 -36.67 28.83
C CYS A 708 -10.43 -36.22 27.74
N LEU A 709 -9.39 -35.47 28.13
CA LEU A 709 -8.33 -34.96 27.24
C LEU A 709 -7.62 -36.04 26.44
N VAL A 710 -7.37 -37.20 27.07
CA VAL A 710 -6.72 -38.34 26.42
C VAL A 710 -7.57 -38.88 25.28
N LYS A 711 -8.89 -38.99 25.50
CA LYS A 711 -9.83 -39.47 24.47
C LYS A 711 -10.08 -38.42 23.39
N ALA A 712 -9.93 -37.13 23.73
CA ALA A 712 -10.03 -36.02 22.80
C ALA A 712 -8.80 -35.85 21.89
N GLY A 713 -7.69 -36.56 22.15
CA GLY A 713 -6.45 -36.37 21.40
C GLY A 713 -5.80 -34.99 21.66
N ALA A 714 -6.11 -34.36 22.79
CA ALA A 714 -5.57 -33.03 23.14
C ALA A 714 -4.09 -33.07 23.57
N MET A 715 -3.60 -34.26 23.96
CA MET A 715 -2.28 -34.39 24.57
C MET A 715 -1.11 -34.08 23.62
N PRO A 716 -1.05 -34.60 22.38
CA PRO A 716 0.08 -34.31 21.50
C PRO A 716 0.20 -32.80 21.16
N PRO A 717 -0.88 -32.08 20.81
CA PRO A 717 -0.82 -30.64 20.60
C PRO A 717 -0.36 -29.86 21.84
N LEU A 718 -0.78 -30.25 23.05
CA LEU A 718 -0.34 -29.60 24.29
C LEU A 718 1.17 -29.77 24.52
N VAL A 719 1.70 -30.97 24.29
CA VAL A 719 3.15 -31.22 24.42
C VAL A 719 3.94 -30.47 23.35
N GLN A 720 3.41 -30.39 22.13
CA GLN A 720 4.03 -29.64 21.04
C GLN A 720 4.14 -28.14 21.36
N ILE A 721 3.16 -27.55 22.08
CA ILE A 721 3.26 -26.17 22.56
C ILE A 721 4.47 -25.99 23.48
N LEU A 722 4.64 -26.87 24.48
CA LEU A 722 5.76 -26.79 25.43
C LEU A 722 7.14 -27.03 24.77
N GLN A 723 7.17 -27.86 23.73
CA GLN A 723 8.37 -28.12 22.92
C GLN A 723 8.76 -26.94 22.03
N GLY A 724 7.80 -26.08 21.69
CA GLY A 724 8.02 -24.91 20.85
C GLY A 724 8.82 -23.81 21.54
N ASN A 725 9.03 -22.71 20.80
CA ASN A 725 9.74 -21.53 21.29
C ASN A 725 8.78 -20.44 21.80
N GLU A 726 7.46 -20.60 21.60
CA GLU A 726 6.44 -19.60 21.95
C GLU A 726 5.97 -19.76 23.41
N ARG A 727 6.65 -19.09 24.35
CA ARG A 727 6.45 -19.29 25.80
C ARG A 727 5.17 -18.72 26.38
N ALA A 728 4.48 -17.83 25.66
CA ALA A 728 3.27 -17.19 26.16
C ALA A 728 2.09 -18.16 26.39
N ALA A 729 2.10 -19.35 25.77
CA ALA A 729 1.08 -20.39 25.96
C ALA A 729 1.43 -21.45 27.02
N ASP A 730 2.65 -21.45 27.55
CA ASP A 730 3.12 -22.51 28.44
C ASP A 730 2.30 -22.57 29.73
N GLU A 731 1.98 -21.44 30.35
CA GLU A 731 1.15 -21.41 31.57
C GLU A 731 -0.20 -22.11 31.35
N ALA A 732 -0.86 -21.83 30.23
CA ALA A 732 -2.18 -22.38 29.92
C ALA A 732 -2.09 -23.88 29.58
N ALA A 733 -1.07 -24.27 28.80
CA ALA A 733 -0.82 -25.67 28.44
C ALA A 733 -0.46 -26.50 29.69
N LEU A 734 0.44 -26.01 30.55
CA LEU A 734 0.80 -26.64 31.82
C LEU A 734 -0.40 -26.72 32.76
N SER A 735 -1.23 -25.67 32.85
CA SER A 735 -2.46 -25.70 33.64
C SER A 735 -3.45 -26.76 33.15
N CYS A 736 -3.51 -26.99 31.83
CA CYS A 736 -4.30 -28.07 31.25
C CYS A 736 -3.73 -29.45 31.61
N LEU A 737 -2.43 -29.66 31.44
CA LEU A 737 -1.77 -30.93 31.78
C LEU A 737 -1.84 -31.25 33.28
N ALA A 738 -1.77 -30.22 34.13
CA ALA A 738 -1.89 -30.35 35.58
C ALA A 738 -3.23 -30.99 36.02
N THR A 739 -4.27 -30.91 35.20
CA THR A 739 -5.56 -31.57 35.51
C THR A 739 -5.48 -33.09 35.54
N LEU A 740 -4.44 -33.69 34.93
CA LEU A 740 -4.18 -35.13 34.96
C LEU A 740 -3.40 -35.59 36.20
N GLN A 741 -2.99 -34.64 37.04
CA GLN A 741 -2.15 -34.86 38.21
C GLN A 741 -2.93 -34.66 39.53
N GLN A 742 -4.26 -34.78 39.49
CA GLN A 742 -5.12 -34.77 40.68
C GLN A 742 -4.73 -35.92 41.63
N ASP A 743 -4.95 -35.75 42.94
CA ASP A 743 -4.37 -36.63 43.97
C ASP A 743 -4.81 -38.11 43.87
N GLU A 744 -5.93 -38.42 43.23
CA GLU A 744 -6.36 -39.80 43.00
C GLU A 744 -5.79 -40.44 41.73
N ILE A 745 -5.22 -39.66 40.81
CA ILE A 745 -4.78 -40.11 39.48
C ILE A 745 -3.35 -39.70 39.10
N TRP A 746 -2.63 -39.03 40.00
CA TRP A 746 -1.30 -38.46 39.73
C TRP A 746 -0.29 -39.47 39.19
N GLU A 747 -0.32 -40.72 39.65
CA GLU A 747 0.61 -41.76 39.18
C GLU A 747 0.34 -42.10 37.71
N ASN A 748 -0.92 -42.40 37.36
CA ASN A 748 -1.28 -42.70 35.97
C ASN A 748 -1.10 -41.47 35.06
N GLY A 749 -1.36 -40.27 35.57
CA GLY A 749 -1.08 -39.01 34.89
C GLY A 749 0.41 -38.84 34.59
N SER A 750 1.27 -39.11 35.58
CA SER A 750 2.73 -39.02 35.46
C SER A 750 3.25 -40.00 34.42
N ASN A 751 2.79 -41.25 34.47
CA ASN A 751 3.14 -42.27 33.49
C ASN A 751 2.79 -41.84 32.06
N LEU A 752 1.65 -41.18 31.86
CA LEU A 752 1.27 -40.65 30.56
C LEU A 752 2.16 -39.49 30.12
N LEU A 753 2.42 -38.50 31.00
CA LEU A 753 3.25 -37.34 30.67
C LEU A 753 4.68 -37.76 30.28
N VAL A 754 5.26 -38.72 31.01
CA VAL A 754 6.59 -39.28 30.68
C VAL A 754 6.54 -40.02 29.35
N LYS A 755 5.55 -40.87 29.12
CA LYS A 755 5.36 -41.58 27.84
C LYS A 755 5.27 -40.64 26.64
N MET A 756 4.76 -39.42 26.85
CA MET A 756 4.64 -38.40 25.82
C MET A 756 5.86 -37.47 25.72
N SER A 757 6.98 -37.79 26.38
CA SER A 757 8.21 -36.99 26.37
C SER A 757 8.01 -35.55 26.86
N CYS A 758 7.14 -35.36 27.87
CA CYS A 758 6.78 -34.04 28.38
C CYS A 758 7.77 -33.49 29.42
N VAL A 759 8.58 -34.36 30.05
CA VAL A 759 9.48 -33.96 31.17
C VAL A 759 10.54 -32.96 30.74
N GLN A 760 11.24 -33.23 29.63
CA GLN A 760 12.31 -32.37 29.11
C GLN A 760 11.80 -30.95 28.74
N PRO A 761 10.67 -30.80 28.00
CA PRO A 761 10.04 -29.50 27.79
C PRO A 761 9.72 -28.74 29.09
N ILE A 762 9.22 -29.42 30.12
CA ILE A 762 8.90 -28.80 31.41
C ILE A 762 10.17 -28.28 32.12
N ILE A 763 11.26 -29.05 32.10
CA ILE A 763 12.56 -28.62 32.66
C ILE A 763 13.10 -27.42 31.89
N LYS A 764 13.02 -27.42 30.55
CA LYS A 764 13.44 -26.28 29.71
C LYS A 764 12.68 -24.99 30.05
N ILE A 765 11.37 -25.08 30.32
CA ILE A 765 10.56 -23.92 30.73
C ILE A 765 11.03 -23.37 32.09
N LEU A 766 11.45 -24.25 33.01
CA LEU A 766 12.02 -23.84 34.29
C LEU A 766 13.33 -23.09 34.14
N GLU A 767 14.21 -23.60 33.27
CA GLU A 767 15.53 -23.04 32.95
C GLU A 767 15.41 -21.65 32.31
N GLU A 768 14.50 -21.47 31.35
CA GLU A 768 14.33 -20.18 30.67
C GLU A 768 13.70 -19.08 31.55
N GLY A 769 12.87 -19.46 32.52
CA GLY A 769 12.36 -18.56 33.55
C GLY A 769 11.52 -17.35 33.09
N ILE A 770 10.89 -17.43 31.91
CA ILE A 770 10.16 -16.29 31.30
C ILE A 770 8.86 -15.95 32.04
N SER A 771 8.16 -16.93 32.62
CA SER A 771 6.91 -16.71 33.36
C SER A 771 6.94 -17.43 34.71
N LEU A 772 6.82 -16.65 35.78
CA LEU A 772 6.77 -17.17 37.16
C LEU A 772 5.64 -18.21 37.33
N LYS A 773 4.46 -17.93 36.77
CA LYS A 773 3.32 -18.85 36.85
C LYS A 773 3.56 -20.15 36.09
N ALA A 774 4.23 -20.08 34.94
CA ALA A 774 4.62 -21.28 34.21
C ALA A 774 5.64 -22.09 35.02
N GLN A 775 6.62 -21.43 35.65
CA GLN A 775 7.58 -22.11 36.54
C GLN A 775 6.89 -22.78 37.74
N GLU A 776 5.96 -22.10 38.41
CA GLU A 776 5.16 -22.69 39.51
C GLU A 776 4.45 -23.97 39.06
N LYS A 777 3.80 -23.95 37.89
CA LYS A 777 3.10 -25.11 37.33
C LYS A 777 4.06 -26.23 36.93
N SER A 778 5.20 -25.88 36.34
CA SER A 778 6.25 -26.84 35.99
C SER A 778 6.80 -27.56 37.22
N LEU A 779 7.15 -26.82 38.28
CA LEU A 779 7.61 -27.42 39.53
C LEU A 779 6.54 -28.32 40.15
N TRP A 780 5.27 -27.88 40.14
CA TRP A 780 4.17 -28.68 40.68
C TRP A 780 3.98 -30.00 39.92
N ILE A 781 4.12 -30.00 38.59
CA ILE A 781 4.05 -31.23 37.78
C ILE A 781 5.27 -32.14 38.06
N LEU A 782 6.49 -31.58 38.08
CA LEU A 782 7.71 -32.35 38.36
C LEU A 782 7.69 -32.98 39.76
N GLU A 783 7.13 -32.29 40.76
CA GLU A 783 7.00 -32.81 42.13
C GLU A 783 6.19 -34.10 42.17
N LYS A 784 5.18 -34.25 41.31
CA LYS A 784 4.38 -35.47 41.21
C LYS A 784 5.11 -36.55 40.42
N ILE A 785 5.76 -36.18 39.31
CA ILE A 785 6.52 -37.13 38.48
C ILE A 785 7.66 -37.77 39.27
N PHE A 786 8.40 -36.98 40.05
CA PHE A 786 9.52 -37.46 40.86
C PHE A 786 9.11 -38.19 42.14
N ARG A 787 7.81 -38.40 42.40
CA ARG A 787 7.40 -39.39 43.40
C ARG A 787 7.64 -40.82 42.91
N VAL A 788 7.63 -41.04 41.59
CA VAL A 788 7.94 -42.33 40.98
C VAL A 788 9.45 -42.49 40.86
N GLU A 789 9.99 -43.53 41.51
CA GLU A 789 11.44 -43.78 41.59
C GLU A 789 12.10 -43.92 40.21
N ALA A 790 11.49 -44.66 39.28
CA ALA A 790 12.03 -44.83 37.92
C ALA A 790 12.26 -43.49 37.20
N TYR A 791 11.37 -42.52 37.38
CA TYR A 791 11.47 -41.22 36.73
C TYR A 791 12.44 -40.28 37.43
N ARG A 792 12.66 -40.46 38.76
CA ARG A 792 13.77 -39.79 39.46
C ARG A 792 15.11 -40.20 38.87
N VAL A 793 15.31 -41.49 38.64
CA VAL A 793 16.57 -42.02 38.09
C VAL A 793 16.80 -41.52 36.66
N GLU A 794 15.75 -41.51 35.83
CA GLU A 794 15.87 -41.14 34.41
C GLU A 794 16.07 -39.63 34.17
N TYR A 795 15.38 -38.78 34.94
CA TYR A 795 15.33 -37.32 34.66
C TYR A 795 15.92 -36.45 35.78
N GLY A 796 16.29 -37.05 36.93
CA GLY A 796 16.70 -36.33 38.13
C GLY A 796 17.94 -35.48 37.93
N GLU A 797 18.97 -36.00 37.23
CA GLU A 797 20.21 -35.27 36.97
C GLU A 797 19.98 -34.00 36.13
N TYR A 798 19.14 -34.10 35.09
CA TYR A 798 18.77 -32.95 34.25
C TYR A 798 18.00 -31.89 35.05
N ALA A 799 17.03 -32.31 35.88
CA ALA A 799 16.26 -31.39 36.69
C ALA A 799 17.09 -30.78 37.82
N GLN A 800 18.03 -31.52 38.39
CA GLN A 800 18.88 -31.08 39.49
C GLN A 800 19.64 -29.79 39.16
N VAL A 801 20.27 -29.73 37.97
CA VAL A 801 21.06 -28.56 37.55
C VAL A 801 20.21 -27.29 37.59
N VAL A 802 19.02 -27.35 36.99
CA VAL A 802 18.07 -26.23 36.93
C VAL A 802 17.49 -25.90 38.31
N LEU A 803 17.19 -26.91 39.14
CA LEU A 803 16.64 -26.70 40.48
C LEU A 803 17.65 -26.07 41.44
N ILE A 804 18.94 -26.41 41.35
CA ILE A 804 20.00 -25.77 42.14
C ILE A 804 20.11 -24.29 41.76
N ASP A 805 20.11 -23.98 40.47
CA ASP A 805 20.13 -22.59 40.00
C ASP A 805 18.90 -21.81 40.50
N LEU A 806 17.70 -22.38 40.39
CA LEU A 806 16.48 -21.75 40.91
C LEU A 806 16.50 -21.57 42.44
N ALA A 807 17.14 -22.47 43.19
CA ALA A 807 17.26 -22.32 44.65
C ALA A 807 18.17 -21.14 45.03
N GLN A 808 19.25 -20.94 44.27
CA GLN A 808 20.24 -19.89 44.50
C GLN A 808 19.76 -18.54 43.96
N ASN A 809 19.36 -18.51 42.69
CA ASN A 809 19.16 -17.31 41.89
C ASN A 809 17.68 -17.05 41.53
N GLY A 810 16.80 -18.03 41.73
CA GLY A 810 15.38 -17.94 41.37
C GLY A 810 14.52 -17.11 42.34
N ASP A 811 13.27 -16.90 41.93
CA ASP A 811 12.28 -16.14 42.71
C ASP A 811 12.03 -16.80 44.08
N SER A 812 11.97 -15.96 45.12
CA SER A 812 11.69 -16.35 46.51
C SER A 812 10.43 -17.20 46.67
N LEU A 813 9.40 -16.99 45.84
CA LEU A 813 8.13 -17.72 45.88
C LEU A 813 8.29 -19.19 45.45
N LEU A 814 9.28 -19.49 44.62
CA LEU A 814 9.52 -20.85 44.11
C LEU A 814 10.37 -21.69 45.07
N LYS A 815 11.20 -21.04 45.90
CA LYS A 815 12.21 -21.70 46.76
C LYS A 815 11.67 -22.84 47.64
N PRO A 816 10.49 -22.74 48.29
CA PRO A 816 9.95 -23.83 49.09
C PRO A 816 9.67 -25.10 48.26
N THR A 817 9.10 -24.93 47.07
CA THR A 817 8.79 -26.05 46.16
C THR A 817 10.06 -26.63 45.55
N VAL A 818 11.03 -25.79 45.21
CA VAL A 818 12.35 -26.20 44.71
C VAL A 818 13.11 -27.00 45.77
N ALA A 819 13.16 -26.54 47.02
CA ALA A 819 13.82 -27.24 48.12
C ALA A 819 13.20 -28.63 48.36
N LYS A 820 11.87 -28.72 48.32
CA LYS A 820 11.14 -29.99 48.43
C LYS A 820 11.51 -30.95 47.30
N LEU A 821 11.62 -30.45 46.07
CA LEU A 821 12.02 -31.24 44.89
C LEU A 821 13.47 -31.72 44.98
N LEU A 822 14.40 -30.86 45.41
CA LEU A 822 15.81 -31.23 45.63
C LEU A 822 15.96 -32.30 46.72
N ALA A 823 15.15 -32.22 47.79
CA ALA A 823 15.09 -33.25 48.81
C ALA A 823 14.53 -34.58 48.27
N GLN A 824 13.52 -34.53 47.39
CA GLN A 824 12.96 -35.71 46.73
C GLN A 824 13.93 -36.39 45.75
N LEU A 825 14.87 -35.63 45.17
CA LEU A 825 15.95 -36.17 44.34
C LEU A 825 17.12 -36.74 45.17
N GLU A 826 16.96 -36.87 46.49
CA GLU A 826 17.95 -37.46 47.42
C GLU A 826 19.29 -36.71 47.49
N LEU A 827 19.32 -35.43 47.08
CA LEU A 827 20.51 -34.57 47.08
C LEU A 827 20.71 -33.80 48.38
N LEU A 828 19.68 -33.76 49.23
CA LEU A 828 19.77 -33.23 50.59
C LEU A 828 19.62 -34.41 51.56
N GLN A 829 20.68 -34.71 52.31
CA GLN A 829 20.53 -35.55 53.51
C GLN A 829 19.44 -34.92 54.40
N GLN A 830 18.67 -35.77 55.10
CA GLN A 830 17.52 -35.43 55.94
C GLN A 830 17.75 -34.38 57.05
N GLN A 831 18.92 -33.76 57.12
CA GLN A 831 19.25 -32.65 58.02
C GLN A 831 20.27 -31.73 57.34
N SER A 832 19.82 -30.66 56.68
CA SER A 832 20.69 -29.55 56.31
C SER A 832 20.02 -28.25 56.74
N SER A 833 20.60 -27.62 57.76
CA SER A 833 20.19 -26.34 58.35
C SER A 833 20.57 -25.13 57.48
N TYR A 834 20.60 -25.29 56.15
CA TYR A 834 21.02 -24.24 55.22
C TYR A 834 19.85 -23.51 54.55
N PHE A 835 18.61 -23.89 54.89
CA PHE A 835 17.37 -23.18 54.54
C PHE A 835 16.85 -22.36 55.72
#